data_AF-A0AAD8NH09-F1
#
_entry.id   AF-A0AAD8NH09-F1
#
_cell.length_a   1.000
_cell.length_b   1.000
_cell.length_c   1.000
_cell.angle_alpha   90.00
_cell.angle_beta   90.00
_cell.angle_gamma   90.00
#
_symmetry.space_group_name_H-M   'P 1'
#
loop_
_entity.id
_entity.type
_entity.pdbx_description
1 polymer ?
#
loop_
_entity_poly.entity_id
_entity_poly.type
_entity_poly.pdbx_seq_one_letter_code
_entity_poly.pdbx_strand_id
1 'polypeptide(L)'
;MDLIGILYEDETWMTSFISLHPAWLLVYRLIAFGVTLALLIAALIVYGANTLFFYTQWTFALVTFYFGLASSHSIYGCYKYWKQAGDDNINEAILDQEQGVPVSLHNHGSTHGKTAGVWGYFFQIVFQICSGAVGLTDSVFWFIIYPFLTPAAYNLHFLDVCLHSINAILLLVDIVLNRLRFPFFRLAYFGLWTCIFVMFQWIVHACVSMWWPYSFLDLSSPYAPIWYLGVGLIHLPAYAIFALIVKGKQLLLWKPAKKKRVRSRFVAEQSHKPKMYIHSSSSRLNKSPFSTSSLIRIGYIVSSINQQTNTNYHPSRTKMARKKIREYDSKRLVKQHFKRISGSDLPIKSAQVTESTDFNELVKREPWLLSSKLVVKPDMLFGKRGKSGLVALNLDLAQVAEFVKERLGKEVVMGECKGPITTFIVEPFVPHNEEFYINIVSERLGCSISFSECGGIEIEENWDKVKTVFLPTGQQLNQETCAPLVATLPLEFKSVIEEFITTIYSLFVDLDFTFLEMNPFTLVDGKPYPLDMRGELDDTATFKNFKKWGAIEFPMPFGRVMSPTESFIHGLDEKTSASLKFTVLNPKGRIWTMVAGGGASVIYADTVGDLGYASELGNYAEYSGAPNEEEVLQYARVVIDCATADPDGQRRALVVGGGIANFTDVAATFNGIIRAMKEKESKLKAANMHIYVRRGGPNYQRGLARMRTLGAEIGIPIEVYGPEATMTGICKQAIECIMVGA
;
A
#
# COMPACT_ATOMS: atom_id res chain seq x y z
N MET A 1 -12.45 14.97 -6.39
CA MET A 1 -12.16 14.61 -7.80
C MET A 1 -11.90 13.13 -7.86
N ASP A 2 -12.34 12.44 -8.91
CA ASP A 2 -12.07 11.02 -9.09
C ASP A 2 -10.64 10.75 -9.59
N LEU A 3 -9.99 9.73 -9.04
CA LEU A 3 -8.68 9.29 -9.51
C LEU A 3 -8.81 8.62 -10.88
N ILE A 4 -8.01 9.10 -11.84
CA ILE A 4 -7.97 8.58 -13.21
C ILE A 4 -7.54 7.10 -13.19
N GLY A 5 -8.39 6.24 -13.75
CA GLY A 5 -8.11 4.81 -13.94
C GLY A 5 -8.64 3.88 -12.84
N ILE A 6 -9.09 4.41 -11.70
CA ILE A 6 -9.79 3.61 -10.67
C ILE A 6 -11.22 3.27 -11.14
N LEU A 7 -11.63 2.04 -10.88
CA LEU A 7 -12.99 1.51 -11.05
C LEU A 7 -13.48 1.04 -9.67
N TYR A 8 -14.70 1.42 -9.29
CA TYR A 8 -15.33 0.93 -8.06
C TYR A 8 -16.22 -0.29 -8.33
N GLU A 9 -16.42 -1.13 -7.32
CA GLU A 9 -17.14 -2.41 -7.46
C GLU A 9 -18.60 -2.21 -7.89
N ASP A 10 -19.26 -1.18 -7.38
CA ASP A 10 -20.64 -0.79 -7.68
C ASP A 10 -20.81 -0.30 -9.13
N GLU A 11 -19.79 0.32 -9.72
CA GLU A 11 -19.85 0.85 -11.10
C GLU A 11 -20.02 -0.23 -12.18
N THR A 12 -19.75 -1.50 -11.85
CA THR A 12 -19.90 -2.63 -12.79
C THR A 12 -21.34 -3.12 -12.98
N TRP A 13 -22.21 -2.88 -11.99
CA TRP A 13 -23.57 -3.43 -11.92
C TRP A 13 -24.66 -2.42 -11.53
N MET A 14 -24.32 -1.22 -11.04
CA MET A 14 -25.29 -0.17 -10.73
C MET A 14 -25.80 0.58 -11.97
N THR A 15 -27.05 1.02 -11.88
CA THR A 15 -27.74 1.92 -12.80
C THR A 15 -27.27 3.37 -12.66
N SER A 16 -27.21 4.08 -13.78
CA SER A 16 -26.81 5.50 -13.84
C SER A 16 -27.83 6.44 -13.21
N PHE A 17 -29.08 6.01 -13.17
CA PHE A 17 -30.18 6.71 -12.53
C PHE A 17 -30.38 6.12 -11.14
N ILE A 18 -30.14 6.90 -10.09
CA ILE A 18 -30.20 6.46 -8.69
C ILE A 18 -31.59 5.87 -8.32
N SER A 19 -32.64 6.30 -9.02
CA SER A 19 -34.01 5.82 -8.86
C SER A 19 -34.36 4.52 -9.60
N LEU A 20 -33.46 3.93 -10.41
CA LEU A 20 -33.70 2.66 -11.10
C LEU A 20 -33.06 1.49 -10.36
N HIS A 21 -33.88 0.53 -9.91
CA HIS A 21 -33.42 -0.70 -9.27
C HIS A 21 -32.45 -1.49 -10.18
N PRO A 22 -31.34 -2.08 -9.66
CA PRO A 22 -30.32 -2.76 -10.48
C PRO A 22 -30.85 -3.86 -11.40
N ALA A 23 -31.96 -4.51 -11.04
CA ALA A 23 -32.60 -5.53 -11.88
C ALA A 23 -33.01 -5.02 -13.28
N TRP A 24 -33.26 -3.72 -13.47
CA TRP A 24 -33.52 -3.17 -14.81
C TRP A 24 -32.31 -3.29 -15.74
N LEU A 25 -31.09 -3.09 -15.21
CA LEU A 25 -29.86 -3.30 -15.97
C LEU A 25 -29.61 -4.78 -16.25
N LEU A 26 -29.96 -5.66 -15.31
CA LEU A 26 -29.90 -7.11 -15.50
C LEU A 26 -30.85 -7.60 -16.60
N VAL A 27 -32.14 -7.26 -16.52
CA VAL A 27 -33.15 -7.65 -17.52
C VAL A 27 -32.76 -7.13 -18.90
N TYR A 28 -32.29 -5.88 -18.99
CA TYR A 28 -31.79 -5.32 -20.24
C TYR A 28 -30.61 -6.13 -20.83
N ARG A 29 -29.61 -6.46 -20.01
CA ARG A 29 -28.42 -7.21 -20.45
C ARG A 29 -28.72 -8.65 -20.85
N LEU A 30 -29.67 -9.31 -20.18
CA LEU A 30 -30.14 -10.64 -20.55
C LEU A 30 -30.86 -10.63 -21.91
N ILE A 31 -31.70 -9.62 -22.17
CA ILE A 31 -32.37 -9.44 -23.47
C ILE A 31 -31.32 -9.14 -24.56
N ALA A 32 -30.38 -8.23 -24.31
CA ALA A 32 -29.31 -7.90 -25.26
C ALA A 32 -28.41 -9.12 -25.58
N PHE A 33 -28.10 -9.94 -24.57
CA PHE A 33 -27.39 -11.21 -24.75
C PHE A 33 -28.19 -12.19 -25.62
N GLY A 34 -29.48 -12.39 -25.33
CA GLY A 34 -30.35 -13.28 -26.11
C GLY A 34 -30.48 -12.85 -27.58
N VAL A 35 -30.66 -11.54 -27.83
CA VAL A 35 -30.75 -10.98 -29.19
C VAL A 35 -29.44 -11.12 -29.96
N THR A 36 -28.30 -10.78 -29.35
CA THR A 36 -26.98 -10.89 -30.02
C THR A 36 -26.58 -12.34 -30.24
N LEU A 37 -26.85 -13.25 -29.29
CA LEU A 37 -26.61 -14.68 -29.48
C LEU A 37 -27.49 -15.27 -30.60
N ALA A 38 -28.77 -14.92 -30.65
CA ALA A 38 -29.68 -15.39 -31.71
C ALA A 38 -29.26 -14.88 -33.11
N LEU A 39 -28.86 -13.61 -33.22
CA LEU A 39 -28.36 -13.05 -34.48
C LEU A 39 -27.02 -13.66 -34.92
N LEU A 40 -26.11 -13.95 -33.99
CA LEU A 40 -24.85 -14.63 -34.28
C LEU A 40 -25.07 -16.08 -34.76
N ILE A 41 -25.99 -16.81 -34.12
CA ILE A 41 -26.38 -18.16 -34.55
C ILE A 41 -27.05 -18.11 -35.93
N ALA A 42 -27.95 -17.14 -36.18
CA ALA A 42 -28.56 -16.95 -37.48
C ALA A 42 -27.53 -16.65 -38.58
N ALA A 43 -26.53 -15.80 -38.30
CA ALA A 43 -25.44 -15.50 -39.24
C ALA A 43 -24.61 -16.75 -39.57
N LEU A 44 -24.30 -17.59 -38.59
CA LEU A 44 -23.58 -18.86 -38.81
C LEU A 44 -24.41 -19.89 -39.59
N ILE A 45 -25.73 -19.91 -39.43
CA ILE A 45 -26.64 -20.80 -40.17
C ILE A 45 -26.81 -20.32 -41.63
N VAL A 46 -27.01 -19.01 -41.85
CA VAL A 46 -27.33 -18.45 -43.17
C VAL A 46 -26.07 -18.27 -44.03
N TYR A 47 -24.93 -17.88 -43.45
CA TYR A 47 -23.69 -17.60 -44.18
C TYR A 47 -22.59 -18.65 -44.00
N GLY A 48 -22.82 -19.65 -43.13
CA GLY A 48 -21.85 -20.70 -42.82
C GLY A 48 -20.63 -20.21 -42.04
N ALA A 49 -19.77 -21.16 -41.64
CA ALA A 49 -18.58 -20.87 -40.83
C ALA A 49 -17.58 -19.89 -41.51
N ASN A 50 -17.61 -19.77 -42.84
CA ASN A 50 -16.78 -18.83 -43.59
C ASN A 50 -17.01 -17.36 -43.20
N THR A 51 -18.16 -17.03 -42.60
CA THR A 51 -18.41 -15.66 -42.10
C THR A 51 -17.42 -15.26 -40.99
N LEU A 52 -16.83 -16.23 -40.26
CA LEU A 52 -15.83 -16.00 -39.21
C LEU A 52 -14.49 -15.44 -39.72
N PHE A 53 -14.26 -15.38 -41.04
CA PHE A 53 -13.12 -14.68 -41.62
C PHE A 53 -13.31 -13.15 -41.71
N PHE A 54 -14.49 -12.60 -41.40
CA PHE A 54 -14.73 -11.16 -41.39
C PHE A 54 -14.63 -10.54 -40.00
N TYR A 55 -14.03 -9.35 -39.91
CA TYR A 55 -13.85 -8.63 -38.64
C TYR A 55 -15.19 -8.20 -38.02
N THR A 56 -16.23 -8.01 -38.83
CA THR A 56 -17.62 -7.83 -38.38
C THR A 56 -18.03 -8.94 -37.42
N GLN A 57 -17.78 -10.21 -37.75
CA GLN A 57 -18.24 -11.34 -36.95
C GLN A 57 -17.41 -11.52 -35.68
N TRP A 58 -16.11 -11.19 -35.73
CA TRP A 58 -15.27 -11.10 -34.53
C TRP A 58 -15.81 -10.04 -33.57
N THR A 59 -16.16 -8.86 -34.08
CA THR A 59 -16.75 -7.77 -33.28
C THR A 59 -18.13 -8.15 -32.74
N PHE A 60 -19.00 -8.78 -33.55
CA PHE A 60 -20.33 -9.18 -33.11
C PHE A 60 -20.28 -10.30 -32.05
N ALA A 61 -19.40 -11.29 -32.22
CA ALA A 61 -19.13 -12.31 -31.20
C ALA A 61 -18.55 -11.72 -29.91
N LEU A 62 -17.66 -10.72 -29.99
CA LEU A 62 -17.13 -10.00 -28.83
C LEU A 62 -18.24 -9.24 -28.08
N VAL A 63 -19.18 -8.61 -28.79
CA VAL A 63 -20.35 -7.93 -28.19
C VAL A 63 -21.29 -8.95 -27.52
N THR A 64 -21.53 -10.11 -28.14
CA THR A 64 -22.29 -11.22 -27.53
C THR A 64 -21.62 -11.69 -26.23
N PHE A 65 -20.29 -11.89 -26.25
CA PHE A 65 -19.51 -12.24 -25.06
C PHE A 65 -19.56 -11.16 -23.97
N TYR A 66 -19.47 -9.88 -24.35
CA TYR A 66 -19.65 -8.75 -23.44
C TYR A 66 -21.00 -8.81 -22.73
N PHE A 67 -22.12 -9.02 -23.45
CA PHE A 67 -23.44 -9.08 -22.81
C PHE A 67 -23.61 -10.31 -21.90
N GLY A 68 -22.91 -11.42 -22.16
CA GLY A 68 -22.82 -12.56 -21.23
C GLY A 68 -22.09 -12.21 -19.92
N LEU A 69 -20.94 -11.55 -20.02
CA LEU A 69 -20.20 -11.04 -18.84
C LEU A 69 -20.99 -9.95 -18.10
N ALA A 70 -21.65 -9.05 -18.83
CA ALA A 70 -22.42 -7.94 -18.28
C ALA A 70 -23.64 -8.45 -17.49
N SER A 71 -24.35 -9.45 -18.05
CA SER A 71 -25.40 -10.19 -17.36
C SER A 71 -24.86 -10.83 -16.07
N SER A 72 -23.71 -11.51 -16.13
CA SER A 72 -23.08 -12.17 -14.97
C SER A 72 -22.73 -11.18 -13.84
N HIS A 73 -22.13 -10.03 -14.18
CA HIS A 73 -21.86 -8.95 -13.22
C HIS A 73 -23.16 -8.36 -12.64
N SER A 74 -24.21 -8.19 -13.46
CA SER A 74 -25.50 -7.69 -13.00
C SER A 74 -26.28 -8.70 -12.13
N ILE A 75 -26.10 -10.02 -12.31
CA ILE A 75 -26.64 -11.05 -11.40
C ILE A 75 -25.96 -10.93 -10.02
N TYR A 76 -24.63 -10.91 -9.99
CA TYR A 76 -23.86 -10.73 -8.74
C TYR A 76 -24.23 -9.41 -8.04
N GLY A 77 -24.40 -8.32 -8.80
CA GLY A 77 -24.86 -7.03 -8.29
C GLY A 77 -26.26 -7.09 -7.68
N CYS A 78 -27.22 -7.72 -8.35
CA CYS A 78 -28.58 -7.88 -7.81
C CYS A 78 -28.60 -8.75 -6.55
N TYR A 79 -27.82 -9.84 -6.50
CA TYR A 79 -27.66 -10.66 -5.30
C TYR A 79 -27.09 -9.85 -4.13
N LYS A 80 -26.05 -9.06 -4.38
CA LYS A 80 -25.41 -8.20 -3.37
C LYS A 80 -26.37 -7.11 -2.86
N TYR A 81 -27.07 -6.44 -3.77
CA TYR A 81 -28.08 -5.43 -3.44
C TYR A 81 -29.23 -6.01 -2.61
N TRP A 82 -29.74 -7.19 -2.99
CA TRP A 82 -30.78 -7.89 -2.22
C TRP A 82 -30.28 -8.32 -0.83
N LYS A 83 -29.04 -8.81 -0.72
CA LYS A 83 -28.47 -9.15 0.59
C LYS A 83 -28.36 -7.91 1.50
N GLN A 84 -27.88 -6.79 0.99
CA GLN A 84 -27.78 -5.55 1.77
C GLN A 84 -29.17 -5.07 2.22
N ALA A 85 -30.17 -5.06 1.32
CA ALA A 85 -31.55 -4.76 1.69
C ALA A 85 -32.13 -5.76 2.71
N GLY A 86 -31.70 -7.02 2.69
CA GLY A 86 -32.07 -8.02 3.69
C GLY A 86 -31.49 -7.74 5.08
N ASP A 87 -30.19 -7.44 5.15
CA ASP A 87 -29.51 -7.05 6.40
C ASP A 87 -30.11 -5.73 6.95
N ASP A 88 -30.43 -4.76 6.09
CA ASP A 88 -31.08 -3.50 6.49
C ASP A 88 -32.51 -3.72 7.02
N ASN A 89 -33.35 -4.54 6.36
CA ASN A 89 -34.69 -4.88 6.85
C ASN A 89 -34.66 -5.66 8.18
N ILE A 90 -33.63 -6.49 8.42
CA ILE A 90 -33.45 -7.19 9.70
C ILE A 90 -33.11 -6.19 10.80
N ASN A 91 -32.26 -5.19 10.52
CA ASN A 91 -31.95 -4.13 11.47
C ASN A 91 -33.15 -3.22 11.75
N GLU A 92 -33.94 -2.83 10.73
CA GLU A 92 -35.19 -2.07 10.94
C GLU A 92 -36.22 -2.89 11.75
N ALA A 93 -36.39 -4.19 11.49
CA ALA A 93 -37.30 -5.04 12.26
C ALA A 93 -36.86 -5.27 13.73
N ILE A 94 -35.57 -5.14 14.02
CA ILE A 94 -35.03 -5.14 15.39
C ILE A 94 -35.25 -3.78 16.06
N LEU A 95 -35.06 -2.68 15.32
CA LEU A 95 -35.29 -1.30 15.80
C LEU A 95 -36.77 -1.02 16.10
N ASP A 96 -37.70 -1.50 15.28
CA ASP A 96 -39.15 -1.37 15.51
C ASP A 96 -39.63 -2.12 16.79
N GLN A 97 -38.81 -3.01 17.34
CA GLN A 97 -39.13 -3.76 18.56
C GLN A 97 -38.52 -3.13 19.83
N GLU A 98 -37.52 -2.24 19.74
CA GLU A 98 -36.89 -1.57 20.88
C GLU A 98 -36.92 -0.02 20.81
N GLN A 99 -37.93 0.54 21.47
CA GLN A 99 -38.02 1.93 21.97
C GLN A 99 -38.30 3.06 20.95
N GLY A 100 -39.53 3.60 21.02
CA GLY A 100 -39.90 4.83 20.33
C GLY A 100 -39.26 6.09 20.95
N VAL A 101 -38.11 6.51 20.40
CA VAL A 101 -37.49 7.83 20.62
C VAL A 101 -37.13 8.41 19.24
N PRO A 102 -37.46 9.68 18.93
CA PRO A 102 -37.19 10.25 17.61
C PRO A 102 -35.69 10.57 17.43
N VAL A 103 -34.93 9.59 16.95
CA VAL A 103 -33.53 9.77 16.57
C VAL A 103 -33.41 10.78 15.42
N SER A 104 -32.51 11.74 15.54
CA SER A 104 -32.25 12.73 14.49
C SER A 104 -31.72 12.03 13.25
N LEU A 105 -32.36 12.30 12.09
CA LEU A 105 -32.08 11.70 10.79
C LEU A 105 -30.56 11.54 10.51
N HIS A 106 -30.02 10.33 10.74
CA HIS A 106 -28.63 10.04 10.42
C HIS A 106 -28.46 10.14 8.90
N ASN A 107 -27.47 10.91 8.46
CA ASN A 107 -27.09 10.91 7.05
C ASN A 107 -26.65 9.49 6.66
N HIS A 108 -27.40 8.82 5.77
CA HIS A 108 -26.97 7.55 5.20
C HIS A 108 -25.58 7.70 4.59
N GLY A 109 -24.58 7.11 5.25
CA GLY A 109 -23.23 6.99 4.70
C GLY A 109 -23.29 6.13 3.45
N SER A 110 -23.10 6.75 2.29
CA SER A 110 -23.15 6.02 1.01
C SER A 110 -22.01 5.01 0.94
N THR A 111 -22.33 3.76 0.59
CA THR A 111 -21.35 2.67 0.43
C THR A 111 -20.57 2.80 -0.88
N HIS A 112 -19.92 3.94 -1.10
CA HIS A 112 -18.95 4.17 -2.17
C HIS A 112 -17.53 4.02 -1.62
N GLY A 113 -16.67 3.25 -2.29
CA GLY A 113 -15.23 3.23 -1.97
C GLY A 113 -14.52 1.88 -2.13
N LYS A 114 -15.23 0.74 -2.20
CA LYS A 114 -14.56 -0.54 -2.52
C LYS A 114 -14.15 -0.56 -3.99
N THR A 115 -12.85 -0.66 -4.25
CA THR A 115 -12.29 -0.81 -5.58
C THR A 115 -12.68 -2.16 -6.19
N ALA A 116 -12.88 -2.20 -7.51
CA ALA A 116 -13.23 -3.43 -8.20
C ALA A 116 -12.06 -4.43 -8.19
N GLY A 117 -12.36 -5.72 -8.06
CA GLY A 117 -11.39 -6.79 -8.26
C GLY A 117 -10.98 -6.96 -9.73
N VAL A 118 -10.02 -7.85 -9.99
CA VAL A 118 -9.47 -8.14 -11.34
C VAL A 118 -10.57 -8.36 -12.39
N TRP A 119 -11.63 -9.10 -12.04
CA TRP A 119 -12.77 -9.35 -12.92
C TRP A 119 -13.53 -8.08 -13.33
N GLY A 120 -13.68 -7.09 -12.45
CA GLY A 120 -14.31 -5.81 -12.80
C GLY A 120 -13.45 -4.98 -13.75
N TYR A 121 -12.13 -4.98 -13.57
CA TYR A 121 -11.21 -4.35 -14.51
C TYR A 121 -11.19 -5.05 -15.87
N PHE A 122 -11.21 -6.39 -15.90
CA PHE A 122 -11.35 -7.18 -17.13
C PHE A 122 -12.67 -6.87 -17.85
N PHE A 123 -13.79 -6.86 -17.13
CA PHE A 123 -15.11 -6.50 -17.67
C PHE A 123 -15.13 -5.09 -18.28
N GLN A 124 -14.54 -4.10 -17.60
CA GLN A 124 -14.41 -2.74 -18.14
C GLN A 124 -13.46 -2.67 -19.35
N ILE A 125 -12.43 -3.52 -19.44
CA ILE A 125 -11.59 -3.61 -20.65
C ILE A 125 -12.40 -4.19 -21.82
N VAL A 126 -13.12 -5.30 -21.64
CA VAL A 126 -13.96 -5.91 -22.69
C VAL A 126 -15.00 -4.91 -23.20
N PHE A 127 -15.67 -4.18 -22.31
CA PHE A 127 -16.58 -3.07 -22.65
C PHE A 127 -15.92 -2.05 -23.59
N GLN A 128 -14.71 -1.60 -23.28
CA GLN A 128 -14.00 -0.58 -24.05
C GLN A 128 -13.48 -1.11 -25.41
N ILE A 129 -13.09 -2.39 -25.49
CA ILE A 129 -12.79 -3.04 -26.78
C ILE A 129 -14.06 -3.11 -27.63
N CYS A 130 -15.21 -3.51 -27.07
CA CYS A 130 -16.48 -3.55 -27.78
C CYS A 130 -16.85 -2.18 -28.36
N SER A 131 -16.80 -1.12 -27.56
CA SER A 131 -17.11 0.24 -28.04
C SER A 131 -16.18 0.71 -29.15
N GLY A 132 -14.88 0.43 -29.07
CA GLY A 132 -13.93 0.74 -30.14
C GLY A 132 -14.20 -0.07 -31.41
N ALA A 133 -14.37 -1.38 -31.27
CA ALA A 133 -14.56 -2.31 -32.37
C ALA A 133 -15.88 -2.06 -33.13
N VAL A 134 -17.00 -1.89 -32.41
CA VAL A 134 -18.31 -1.52 -32.99
C VAL A 134 -18.24 -0.14 -33.64
N GLY A 135 -17.63 0.84 -32.97
CA GLY A 135 -17.42 2.17 -33.54
C GLY A 135 -16.60 2.17 -34.83
N LEU A 136 -15.71 1.18 -35.00
CA LEU A 136 -14.92 0.99 -36.22
C LEU A 136 -15.68 0.20 -37.29
N THR A 137 -16.24 -0.97 -36.98
CA THR A 137 -16.93 -1.83 -37.96
C THR A 137 -18.11 -1.11 -38.60
N ASP A 138 -18.92 -0.43 -37.79
CA ASP A 138 -20.19 0.09 -38.25
C ASP A 138 -19.99 1.43 -38.97
N SER A 139 -19.03 2.25 -38.52
CA SER A 139 -18.63 3.47 -39.26
C SER A 139 -17.99 3.13 -40.62
N VAL A 140 -17.10 2.13 -40.67
CA VAL A 140 -16.48 1.70 -41.93
C VAL A 140 -17.52 1.07 -42.85
N PHE A 141 -18.47 0.29 -42.33
CA PHE A 141 -19.55 -0.28 -43.15
C PHE A 141 -20.45 0.82 -43.73
N TRP A 142 -21.06 1.67 -42.89
CA TRP A 142 -22.08 2.63 -43.33
C TRP A 142 -21.54 3.87 -44.05
N PHE A 143 -20.32 4.32 -43.76
CA PHE A 143 -19.75 5.53 -44.36
C PHE A 143 -18.67 5.27 -45.42
N ILE A 144 -18.19 4.04 -45.59
CA ILE A 144 -17.17 3.70 -46.59
C ILE A 144 -17.62 2.55 -47.49
N ILE A 145 -17.89 1.36 -46.93
CA ILE A 145 -18.16 0.17 -47.73
C ILE A 145 -19.48 0.31 -48.49
N TYR A 146 -20.59 0.53 -47.77
CA TYR A 146 -21.92 0.61 -48.37
C TYR A 146 -22.09 1.73 -49.42
N PRO A 147 -21.69 3.01 -49.17
CA PRO A 147 -21.91 4.08 -50.14
C PRO A 147 -20.91 4.11 -51.32
N PHE A 148 -19.72 3.51 -51.20
CA PHE A 148 -18.66 3.67 -52.22
C PHE A 148 -18.05 2.38 -52.78
N LEU A 149 -18.14 1.24 -52.07
CA LEU A 149 -17.51 -0.03 -52.47
C LEU A 149 -18.53 -1.15 -52.78
N THR A 150 -19.80 -0.94 -52.44
CA THR A 150 -20.88 -1.89 -52.69
C THR A 150 -21.54 -1.64 -54.06
N PRO A 151 -21.70 -2.66 -54.94
CA PRO A 151 -22.31 -2.46 -56.26
C PRO A 151 -23.75 -1.95 -56.19
N ALA A 152 -24.16 -1.11 -57.15
CA ALA A 152 -25.50 -0.50 -57.19
C ALA A 152 -26.69 -1.48 -57.35
N ALA A 153 -26.42 -2.78 -57.53
CA ALA A 153 -27.43 -3.85 -57.57
C ALA A 153 -27.43 -4.74 -56.29
N TYR A 154 -26.60 -4.42 -55.29
CA TYR A 154 -26.51 -5.18 -54.04
C TYR A 154 -27.64 -4.76 -53.09
N ASN A 155 -28.64 -5.63 -52.94
CA ASN A 155 -29.66 -5.46 -51.92
C ASN A 155 -29.09 -5.85 -50.55
N LEU A 156 -29.05 -4.90 -49.61
CA LEU A 156 -28.71 -5.19 -48.21
C LEU A 156 -29.65 -6.27 -47.65
N HIS A 157 -29.10 -7.42 -47.24
CA HIS A 157 -29.90 -8.42 -46.57
C HIS A 157 -30.20 -7.96 -45.14
N PHE A 158 -31.40 -8.24 -44.63
CA PHE A 158 -31.85 -7.76 -43.30
C PHE A 158 -30.88 -8.15 -42.17
N LEU A 159 -30.28 -9.35 -42.29
CA LEU A 159 -29.31 -9.84 -41.32
C LEU A 159 -27.99 -9.04 -41.32
N ASP A 160 -27.56 -8.50 -42.46
CA ASP A 160 -26.35 -7.65 -42.55
C ASP A 160 -26.59 -6.31 -41.84
N VAL A 161 -27.78 -5.72 -42.07
CA VAL A 161 -28.22 -4.50 -41.38
C VAL A 161 -28.28 -4.72 -39.87
N CYS A 162 -28.75 -5.89 -39.42
CA CYS A 162 -28.73 -6.28 -38.01
C CYS A 162 -27.30 -6.38 -37.44
N LEU A 163 -26.40 -7.07 -38.14
CA LEU A 163 -25.01 -7.27 -37.73
C LEU A 163 -24.20 -5.97 -37.65
N HIS A 164 -24.57 -4.96 -38.45
CA HIS A 164 -23.93 -3.64 -38.51
C HIS A 164 -24.73 -2.50 -37.85
N SER A 165 -25.78 -2.79 -37.07
CA SER A 165 -26.55 -1.74 -36.36
C SER A 165 -27.06 -2.15 -34.97
N ILE A 166 -27.49 -3.40 -34.76
CA ILE A 166 -28.11 -3.82 -33.49
C ILE A 166 -27.06 -3.94 -32.38
N ASN A 167 -25.84 -4.36 -32.72
CA ASN A 167 -24.65 -4.25 -31.89
C ASN A 167 -24.44 -2.82 -31.35
N ALA A 168 -24.44 -1.81 -32.22
CA ALA A 168 -24.29 -0.40 -31.82
C ALA A 168 -25.47 0.09 -30.97
N ILE A 169 -26.71 -0.16 -31.39
CA ILE A 169 -27.92 0.27 -30.66
C ILE A 169 -27.95 -0.33 -29.25
N LEU A 170 -27.68 -1.63 -29.12
CA LEU A 170 -27.67 -2.30 -27.81
C LEU A 170 -26.52 -1.78 -26.92
N LEU A 171 -25.32 -1.63 -27.48
CA LEU A 171 -24.19 -1.12 -26.71
C LEU A 171 -24.40 0.34 -26.25
N LEU A 172 -25.02 1.18 -27.09
CA LEU A 172 -25.39 2.56 -26.73
C LEU A 172 -26.45 2.62 -25.63
N VAL A 173 -27.44 1.72 -25.62
CA VAL A 173 -28.43 1.65 -24.52
C VAL A 173 -27.78 1.13 -23.23
N ASP A 174 -26.90 0.12 -23.28
CA ASP A 174 -26.13 -0.28 -22.08
C ASP A 174 -25.26 0.88 -21.57
N ILE A 175 -24.61 1.64 -22.47
CA ILE A 175 -23.87 2.85 -22.13
C ILE A 175 -24.74 3.90 -21.45
N VAL A 176 -26.00 4.08 -21.83
CA VAL A 176 -26.93 5.00 -21.13
C VAL A 176 -27.29 4.47 -19.73
N LEU A 177 -27.45 3.16 -19.58
CA LEU A 177 -27.92 2.55 -18.33
C LEU A 177 -26.79 2.28 -17.29
N ASN A 178 -25.63 1.77 -17.69
CA ASN A 178 -24.54 1.30 -16.80
C ASN A 178 -23.69 2.43 -16.19
N ARG A 179 -23.00 2.23 -15.04
CA ARG A 179 -22.10 3.25 -14.45
C ARG A 179 -20.64 3.23 -14.95
N LEU A 180 -20.29 2.43 -15.96
CA LEU A 180 -18.90 2.23 -16.37
C LEU A 180 -18.26 3.53 -16.91
N ARG A 181 -17.07 3.82 -16.38
CA ARG A 181 -16.19 4.90 -16.88
C ARG A 181 -15.49 4.47 -18.16
N PHE A 182 -15.11 5.43 -19.01
CA PHE A 182 -14.40 5.18 -20.27
C PHE A 182 -13.00 5.84 -20.29
N PRO A 183 -12.01 5.30 -19.54
CA PRO A 183 -10.64 5.85 -19.52
C PRO A 183 -9.95 5.75 -20.89
N PHE A 184 -9.42 6.88 -21.38
CA PHE A 184 -8.88 6.97 -22.74
C PHE A 184 -7.62 6.10 -22.96
N PHE A 185 -6.76 5.96 -21.93
CA PHE A 185 -5.51 5.19 -22.02
C PHE A 185 -5.69 3.70 -22.36
N ARG A 186 -6.92 3.16 -22.26
CA ARG A 186 -7.23 1.76 -22.59
C ARG A 186 -7.51 1.51 -24.09
N LEU A 187 -7.38 2.55 -24.92
CA LEU A 187 -7.34 2.44 -26.39
C LEU A 187 -6.38 1.34 -26.89
N ALA A 188 -5.26 1.14 -26.19
CA ALA A 188 -4.28 0.10 -26.51
C ALA A 188 -4.87 -1.32 -26.59
N TYR A 189 -5.88 -1.66 -25.76
CA TYR A 189 -6.53 -2.97 -25.80
C TYR A 189 -7.43 -3.14 -27.04
N PHE A 190 -8.04 -2.06 -27.53
CA PHE A 190 -8.79 -2.06 -28.78
C PHE A 190 -7.83 -2.22 -29.98
N GLY A 191 -6.71 -1.49 -30.01
CA GLY A 191 -5.67 -1.69 -31.02
C GLY A 191 -5.13 -3.12 -31.02
N LEU A 192 -4.87 -3.71 -29.85
CA LEU A 192 -4.44 -5.09 -29.70
C LEU A 192 -5.46 -6.10 -30.26
N TRP A 193 -6.77 -5.88 -30.05
CA TRP A 193 -7.83 -6.74 -30.61
C TRP A 193 -7.80 -6.76 -32.14
N THR A 194 -7.66 -5.60 -32.80
CA THR A 194 -7.51 -5.54 -34.26
C THR A 194 -6.21 -6.20 -34.72
N CYS A 195 -5.10 -6.02 -34.00
CA CYS A 195 -3.83 -6.71 -34.31
C CYS A 195 -3.96 -8.24 -34.21
N ILE A 196 -4.71 -8.77 -33.24
CA ILE A 196 -4.98 -10.21 -33.13
C ILE A 196 -5.76 -10.72 -34.35
N PHE A 197 -6.76 -9.99 -34.84
CA PHE A 197 -7.46 -10.33 -36.08
C PHE A 197 -6.52 -10.31 -37.30
N VAL A 198 -5.67 -9.29 -37.45
CA VAL A 198 -4.70 -9.21 -38.57
C VAL A 198 -3.72 -10.40 -38.53
N MET A 199 -3.17 -10.73 -37.36
CA MET A 199 -2.30 -11.91 -37.20
C MET A 199 -3.03 -13.22 -37.54
N PHE A 200 -4.29 -13.38 -37.10
CA PHE A 200 -5.12 -14.53 -37.48
C PHE A 200 -5.28 -14.65 -39.00
N GLN A 201 -5.59 -13.55 -39.70
CA GLN A 201 -5.72 -13.54 -41.17
C GLN A 201 -4.42 -13.92 -41.88
N TRP A 202 -3.28 -13.38 -41.44
CA TRP A 202 -1.98 -13.73 -42.00
C TRP A 202 -1.61 -15.20 -41.76
N ILE A 203 -1.89 -15.74 -40.56
CA ILE A 203 -1.65 -17.16 -40.24
C ILE A 203 -2.54 -18.06 -41.11
N VAL A 204 -3.83 -17.75 -41.23
CA VAL A 204 -4.75 -18.52 -42.08
C VAL A 204 -4.30 -18.51 -43.54
N HIS A 205 -3.99 -17.33 -44.11
CA HIS A 205 -3.56 -17.22 -45.51
C HIS A 205 -2.19 -17.88 -45.77
N ALA A 206 -1.29 -17.91 -44.78
CA ALA A 206 -0.02 -18.64 -44.87
C ALA A 206 -0.18 -20.17 -44.80
N CYS A 207 -1.25 -20.67 -44.15
CA CYS A 207 -1.54 -22.10 -44.04
C CYS A 207 -2.51 -22.63 -45.10
N VAL A 208 -3.37 -21.76 -45.66
CA VAL A 208 -4.45 -22.11 -46.59
C VAL A 208 -4.52 -21.05 -47.69
N SER A 209 -4.35 -21.46 -48.95
CA SER A 209 -4.51 -20.58 -50.10
C SER A 209 -5.98 -20.16 -50.26
N MET A 210 -6.31 -18.95 -49.81
CA MET A 210 -7.64 -18.34 -49.92
C MET A 210 -7.55 -16.86 -50.27
N TRP A 211 -8.64 -16.30 -50.81
CA TRP A 211 -8.74 -14.87 -51.12
C TRP A 211 -8.73 -14.02 -49.83
N TRP A 212 -8.18 -12.80 -49.90
CA TRP A 212 -8.12 -11.87 -48.77
C TRP A 212 -9.50 -11.27 -48.46
N PRO A 213 -10.07 -11.45 -47.25
CA PRO A 213 -11.39 -10.89 -46.89
C PRO A 213 -11.48 -9.35 -46.98
N TYR A 214 -10.34 -8.68 -46.90
CA TYR A 214 -10.20 -7.25 -47.15
C TYR A 214 -8.92 -6.97 -47.95
N SER A 215 -9.01 -6.17 -49.01
CA SER A 215 -7.89 -5.87 -49.92
C SER A 215 -6.68 -5.17 -49.27
N PHE A 216 -6.86 -4.53 -48.11
CA PHE A 216 -5.76 -3.94 -47.35
C PHE A 216 -4.90 -4.97 -46.59
N LEU A 217 -5.37 -6.21 -46.42
CA LEU A 217 -4.58 -7.26 -45.77
C LEU A 217 -3.48 -7.81 -46.68
N ASP A 218 -3.60 -7.61 -47.99
CA ASP A 218 -2.69 -8.11 -49.01
C ASP A 218 -1.31 -7.42 -48.95
N LEU A 219 -0.32 -8.15 -48.44
CA LEU A 219 1.06 -7.70 -48.31
C LEU A 219 1.80 -7.57 -49.66
N SER A 220 1.24 -8.06 -50.77
CA SER A 220 1.80 -7.83 -52.11
C SER A 220 1.49 -6.44 -52.67
N SER A 221 0.51 -5.73 -52.09
CA SER A 221 0.12 -4.38 -52.50
C SER A 221 1.17 -3.35 -52.05
N PRO A 222 1.75 -2.53 -52.96
CA PRO A 222 2.71 -1.48 -52.58
C PRO A 222 2.07 -0.38 -51.71
N TYR A 223 0.73 -0.32 -51.66
CA TYR A 223 -0.03 0.61 -50.82
C TYR A 223 -0.32 0.06 -49.42
N ALA A 224 0.01 -1.21 -49.13
CA ALA A 224 -0.30 -1.84 -47.84
C ALA A 224 0.16 -1.01 -46.61
N PRO A 225 1.37 -0.41 -46.56
CA PRO A 225 1.78 0.42 -45.41
C PRO A 225 0.88 1.64 -45.18
N ILE A 226 0.36 2.24 -46.25
CA ILE A 226 -0.57 3.38 -46.19
C ILE A 226 -1.93 2.92 -45.66
N TRP A 227 -2.39 1.73 -46.06
CA TRP A 227 -3.61 1.15 -45.52
C TRP A 227 -3.49 0.79 -44.04
N TYR A 228 -2.41 0.15 -43.59
CA TYR A 228 -2.20 -0.14 -42.16
C TYR A 228 -2.10 1.14 -41.33
N LEU A 229 -1.47 2.20 -41.85
CA LEU A 229 -1.47 3.52 -41.22
C LEU A 229 -2.88 4.13 -41.15
N GLY A 230 -3.65 4.09 -42.25
CA GLY A 230 -5.03 4.59 -42.29
C GLY A 230 -5.97 3.84 -41.35
N VAL A 231 -5.88 2.50 -41.32
CA VAL A 231 -6.60 1.64 -40.38
C VAL A 231 -6.19 1.96 -38.94
N GLY A 232 -4.89 2.13 -38.65
CA GLY A 232 -4.42 2.55 -37.33
C GLY A 232 -4.97 3.92 -36.90
N LEU A 233 -5.02 4.89 -37.81
CA LEU A 233 -5.53 6.24 -37.53
C LEU A 233 -7.04 6.25 -37.24
N ILE A 234 -7.87 5.47 -37.95
CA ILE A 234 -9.34 5.45 -37.72
C ILE A 234 -9.75 4.81 -36.37
N HIS A 235 -8.86 4.10 -35.67
CA HIS A 235 -9.13 3.66 -34.30
C HIS A 235 -9.32 4.83 -33.33
N LEU A 236 -8.63 5.95 -33.56
CA LEU A 236 -8.72 7.15 -32.71
C LEU A 236 -10.13 7.78 -32.72
N PRO A 237 -10.73 8.17 -33.86
CA PRO A 237 -12.09 8.71 -33.88
C PRO A 237 -13.14 7.68 -33.47
N ALA A 238 -13.02 6.41 -33.90
CA ALA A 238 -13.96 5.35 -33.51
C ALA A 238 -14.08 5.21 -31.99
N TYR A 239 -12.95 5.16 -31.29
CA TYR A 239 -12.90 5.09 -29.82
C TYR A 239 -13.25 6.43 -29.14
N ALA A 240 -12.89 7.57 -29.76
CA ALA A 240 -13.18 8.90 -29.21
C ALA A 240 -14.68 9.23 -29.22
N ILE A 241 -15.45 8.80 -30.22
CA ILE A 241 -16.91 8.99 -30.26
C ILE A 241 -17.56 8.38 -29.01
N PHE A 242 -17.25 7.13 -28.68
CA PHE A 242 -17.76 6.47 -27.49
C PHE A 242 -17.27 7.11 -26.18
N ALA A 243 -16.01 7.55 -26.13
CA ALA A 243 -15.49 8.31 -24.99
C ALA A 243 -16.22 9.66 -24.78
N LEU A 244 -16.61 10.34 -25.85
CA LEU A 244 -17.39 11.58 -25.81
C LEU A 244 -18.84 11.32 -25.38
N ILE A 245 -19.48 10.24 -25.84
CA ILE A 245 -20.84 9.85 -25.42
C ILE A 245 -20.88 9.58 -23.92
N VAL A 246 -19.93 8.81 -23.37
CA VAL A 246 -19.86 8.53 -21.92
C VAL A 246 -19.63 9.82 -21.11
N LYS A 247 -18.73 10.72 -21.56
CA LYS A 247 -18.52 12.03 -20.92
C LYS A 247 -19.76 12.92 -20.98
N GLY A 248 -20.42 13.01 -22.14
CA GLY A 248 -21.63 13.82 -22.34
C GLY A 248 -22.77 13.36 -21.44
N LYS A 249 -22.98 12.03 -21.35
CA LYS A 249 -23.90 11.42 -20.38
C LYS A 249 -23.56 11.79 -18.94
N GLN A 250 -22.30 11.68 -18.52
CA GLN A 250 -21.88 12.04 -17.16
C GLN A 250 -22.21 13.52 -16.85
N LEU A 251 -21.94 14.44 -17.79
CA LEU A 251 -22.28 15.87 -17.66
C LEU A 251 -23.79 16.14 -17.61
N LEU A 252 -24.61 15.34 -18.33
CA LEU A 252 -26.06 15.47 -18.33
C LEU A 252 -26.70 14.97 -17.03
N LEU A 253 -26.22 13.84 -16.49
CA LEU A 253 -26.73 13.23 -15.26
C LEU A 253 -26.22 13.91 -13.99
N TRP A 254 -25.04 14.55 -14.02
CA TRP A 254 -24.45 15.28 -12.88
C TRP A 254 -24.96 16.73 -12.74
N LYS A 255 -26.15 17.05 -13.28
CA LYS A 255 -26.78 18.36 -12.99
C LYS A 255 -27.26 18.38 -11.53
N PRO A 256 -26.76 19.30 -10.67
CA PRO A 256 -27.15 19.32 -9.27
C PRO A 256 -28.64 19.65 -9.14
N ALA A 257 -29.38 18.80 -8.42
CA ALA A 257 -30.78 19.04 -8.12
C ALA A 257 -30.92 20.36 -7.36
N LYS A 258 -31.67 21.31 -7.92
CA LYS A 258 -31.92 22.62 -7.28
C LYS A 258 -32.54 22.39 -5.91
N LYS A 259 -31.87 22.86 -4.83
CA LYS A 259 -32.37 22.81 -3.45
C LYS A 259 -33.82 23.30 -3.39
N LYS A 260 -34.79 22.40 -3.19
CA LYS A 260 -36.17 22.78 -2.84
C LYS A 260 -36.12 23.42 -1.45
N ARG A 261 -36.24 24.74 -1.40
CA ARG A 261 -36.14 25.57 -0.20
C ARG A 261 -37.38 25.39 0.67
N VAL A 262 -37.41 24.33 1.48
CA VAL A 262 -38.46 24.13 2.49
C VAL A 262 -38.42 25.29 3.47
N ARG A 263 -39.54 26.02 3.56
CA ARG A 263 -39.69 27.24 4.35
C ARG A 263 -40.70 26.96 5.47
N SER A 264 -40.26 26.23 6.49
CA SER A 264 -41.07 25.85 7.64
C SER A 264 -41.56 27.10 8.39
N ARG A 265 -42.88 27.31 8.40
CA ARG A 265 -43.52 28.27 9.29
C ARG A 265 -43.51 27.73 10.72
N PHE A 266 -43.30 28.61 11.69
CA PHE A 266 -43.80 28.39 13.06
C PHE A 266 -45.34 28.43 13.06
N VAL A 267 -45.97 27.66 13.95
CA VAL A 267 -47.12 28.03 14.83
C VAL A 267 -47.74 26.75 15.42
N ALA A 268 -47.81 26.69 16.76
CA ALA A 268 -48.70 25.85 17.61
C ALA A 268 -48.61 24.29 17.46
N GLU A 269 -49.10 23.45 18.39
CA GLU A 269 -49.72 23.74 19.70
C GLU A 269 -49.38 22.68 20.80
N GLN A 270 -49.95 22.88 21.99
CA GLN A 270 -49.64 22.38 23.33
C GLN A 270 -49.85 20.88 23.62
N SER A 271 -49.24 20.44 24.75
CA SER A 271 -49.68 19.35 25.66
C SER A 271 -49.46 17.89 25.21
N HIS A 272 -49.34 16.89 26.11
CA HIS A 272 -49.65 16.84 27.55
C HIS A 272 -48.65 15.97 28.37
N LYS A 273 -48.92 15.73 29.67
CA LYS A 273 -48.00 15.04 30.63
C LYS A 273 -48.16 13.49 30.65
N PRO A 274 -47.17 12.73 31.19
CA PRO A 274 -47.07 11.28 30.99
C PRO A 274 -47.87 10.43 32.00
N LYS A 275 -47.94 9.12 31.74
CA LYS A 275 -48.27 8.08 32.74
C LYS A 275 -47.12 7.07 32.88
N MET A 276 -46.76 6.78 34.12
CA MET A 276 -45.85 5.71 34.52
C MET A 276 -46.67 4.45 34.85
N TYR A 277 -46.17 3.26 34.51
CA TYR A 277 -46.63 1.99 35.07
C TYR A 277 -45.42 1.09 35.36
N ILE A 278 -45.52 0.34 36.48
CA ILE A 278 -44.51 -0.61 36.96
C ILE A 278 -45.24 -1.93 37.17
N HIS A 279 -44.75 -3.03 36.57
CA HIS A 279 -44.94 -4.44 36.98
C HIS A 279 -44.28 -5.35 35.91
N SER A 280 -43.90 -6.62 36.15
CA SER A 280 -43.07 -7.21 37.23
C SER A 280 -42.79 -8.69 36.88
N SER A 281 -41.81 -9.30 37.57
CA SER A 281 -41.82 -10.72 38.00
C SER A 281 -41.96 -11.88 36.97
N SER A 282 -40.80 -12.43 36.58
CA SER A 282 -40.33 -13.80 36.90
C SER A 282 -40.87 -15.08 36.23
N SER A 283 -39.91 -15.87 35.69
CA SER A 283 -39.75 -17.34 35.81
C SER A 283 -38.33 -17.71 35.30
N ARG A 284 -37.45 -18.56 35.88
CA ARG A 284 -37.51 -19.94 36.44
C ARG A 284 -37.96 -20.99 35.38
N LEU A 285 -37.22 -22.05 35.02
CA LEU A 285 -35.92 -22.69 35.40
C LEU A 285 -35.25 -23.22 34.08
N ASN A 286 -34.15 -24.01 33.97
CA ASN A 286 -33.27 -24.84 34.84
C ASN A 286 -31.84 -24.86 34.18
N LYS A 287 -30.71 -25.13 34.86
CA LYS A 287 -30.03 -26.43 35.15
C LYS A 287 -29.94 -27.44 33.98
N SER A 288 -28.81 -28.11 33.70
CA SER A 288 -27.42 -28.02 34.24
C SER A 288 -26.39 -28.67 33.26
N PRO A 289 -25.16 -29.15 33.59
CA PRO A 289 -23.99 -28.79 32.76
C PRO A 289 -23.21 -29.98 32.15
N PHE A 290 -22.15 -29.69 31.40
CA PHE A 290 -20.99 -30.57 31.30
C PHE A 290 -19.68 -29.77 31.41
N SER A 291 -18.67 -30.39 32.00
CA SER A 291 -17.33 -29.85 32.20
C SER A 291 -16.31 -30.92 31.90
N THR A 292 -15.29 -30.58 31.11
CA THR A 292 -13.93 -31.13 31.29
C THR A 292 -12.92 -30.11 30.80
N SER A 293 -11.98 -29.77 31.68
CA SER A 293 -10.84 -28.90 31.41
C SER A 293 -9.67 -29.65 30.75
N SER A 294 -8.60 -28.91 30.49
CA SER A 294 -7.20 -29.33 30.22
C SER A 294 -6.86 -29.94 28.85
N LEU A 295 -6.37 -29.06 27.97
CA LEU A 295 -5.00 -29.17 27.42
C LEU A 295 -4.40 -27.76 27.29
N ILE A 296 -3.12 -27.58 27.63
CA ILE A 296 -2.45 -26.27 27.81
C ILE A 296 -1.12 -26.28 27.04
N ARG A 297 -0.79 -25.16 26.36
CA ARG A 297 0.44 -24.90 25.55
C ARG A 297 0.54 -25.85 24.34
N ILE A 298 0.71 -25.38 23.11
CA ILE A 298 1.78 -24.50 22.59
C ILE A 298 1.22 -23.65 21.45
N GLY A 299 1.64 -22.38 21.34
CA GLY A 299 1.11 -21.46 20.31
C GLY A 299 1.52 -19.99 20.47
N TYR A 300 2.73 -19.72 20.98
CA TYR A 300 3.25 -18.37 21.19
C TYR A 300 4.76 -18.32 20.89
N ILE A 301 5.06 -17.98 19.64
CA ILE A 301 6.30 -17.43 19.04
C ILE A 301 5.87 -17.00 17.62
N VAL A 302 6.54 -16.02 16.99
CA VAL A 302 6.15 -15.32 15.73
C VAL A 302 5.06 -14.24 15.87
N SER A 303 4.09 -14.33 16.79
CA SER A 303 2.98 -13.33 16.87
C SER A 303 3.34 -11.97 17.49
N SER A 304 4.56 -11.77 17.98
CA SER A 304 4.87 -10.78 19.03
C SER A 304 5.37 -9.41 18.55
N ILE A 305 5.15 -9.09 17.26
CA ILE A 305 5.52 -7.78 16.66
C ILE A 305 4.29 -6.88 16.37
N ASN A 306 3.06 -7.37 16.59
CA ASN A 306 1.83 -6.59 16.39
C ASN A 306 1.00 -6.48 17.68
N GLN A 307 1.08 -5.33 18.36
CA GLN A 307 0.10 -4.97 19.37
C GLN A 307 -1.23 -4.54 18.71
N GLN A 308 -2.26 -5.34 19.00
CA GLN A 308 -3.61 -4.95 19.45
C GLN A 308 -3.87 -3.44 19.66
N THR A 309 -5.04 -2.86 19.33
CA THR A 309 -6.25 -3.38 18.65
C THR A 309 -7.11 -2.20 18.15
N ASN A 310 -7.49 -2.17 16.87
CA ASN A 310 -8.91 -2.25 16.44
C ASN A 310 -9.04 -2.46 14.92
N THR A 311 -10.25 -2.75 14.43
CA THR A 311 -10.47 -3.20 13.05
C THR A 311 -10.44 -2.09 11.99
N ASN A 312 -9.44 -2.09 11.09
CA ASN A 312 -9.63 -1.72 9.68
C ASN A 312 -8.49 -2.23 8.76
N TYR A 313 -8.79 -2.46 7.48
CA TYR A 313 -7.95 -3.22 6.55
C TYR A 313 -6.92 -2.33 5.82
N HIS A 314 -5.73 -2.12 6.42
CA HIS A 314 -4.64 -1.37 5.79
C HIS A 314 -3.73 -2.26 4.91
N PRO A 315 -3.54 -1.95 3.62
CA PRO A 315 -2.62 -2.70 2.75
C PRO A 315 -1.15 -2.33 2.99
N SER A 316 -0.30 -3.36 3.12
CA SER A 316 1.16 -3.37 2.93
C SER A 316 1.99 -2.21 3.51
N ARG A 317 2.61 -2.42 4.69
CA ARG A 317 3.74 -1.59 5.17
C ARG A 317 5.01 -1.87 4.36
N THR A 318 5.31 -1.05 3.38
CA THR A 318 6.61 -1.07 2.68
C THR A 318 7.67 -0.30 3.49
N LYS A 319 8.74 -0.99 3.93
CA LYS A 319 10.03 -0.33 4.29
C LYS A 319 10.76 0.04 2.98
N MET A 320 11.59 1.08 2.86
CA MET A 320 12.14 2.03 3.84
C MET A 320 12.01 3.45 3.28
N ALA A 321 11.76 4.43 4.15
CA ALA A 321 11.85 5.88 3.90
C ALA A 321 11.63 6.62 5.23
N ARG A 322 10.59 6.22 5.96
CA ARG A 322 10.27 6.78 7.29
C ARG A 322 11.24 6.26 8.34
N LYS A 323 12.16 7.10 8.81
CA LYS A 323 13.05 6.81 9.96
C LYS A 323 12.72 7.72 11.15
N LYS A 324 12.64 7.12 12.33
CA LYS A 324 12.51 7.83 13.61
C LYS A 324 13.79 8.61 13.91
N ILE A 325 13.64 9.79 14.50
CA ILE A 325 14.73 10.58 15.09
C ILE A 325 14.49 10.73 16.60
N ARG A 326 15.53 11.13 17.36
CA ARG A 326 15.40 11.37 18.80
C ARG A 326 14.46 12.55 19.10
N GLU A 327 14.00 12.64 20.34
CA GLU A 327 13.27 13.80 20.82
C GLU A 327 14.14 15.06 20.78
N TYR A 328 15.40 14.96 21.22
CA TYR A 328 16.36 16.06 21.15
C TYR A 328 16.51 16.58 19.72
N ASP A 329 16.60 15.67 18.74
CA ASP A 329 16.69 16.02 17.32
C ASP A 329 15.42 16.68 16.79
N SER A 330 14.25 16.14 17.17
CA SER A 330 12.95 16.72 16.83
C SER A 330 12.81 18.15 17.35
N LYS A 331 13.21 18.39 18.61
CA LYS A 331 13.22 19.70 19.27
C LYS A 331 14.25 20.65 18.68
N ARG A 332 15.45 20.16 18.34
CA ARG A 332 16.52 20.92 17.64
C ARG A 332 16.03 21.44 16.29
N LEU A 333 15.47 20.57 15.45
CA LEU A 333 14.97 20.93 14.12
C LEU A 333 13.80 21.92 14.20
N VAL A 334 12.82 21.69 15.09
CA VAL A 334 11.73 22.64 15.28
C VAL A 334 12.25 23.99 15.76
N LYS A 335 13.08 24.05 16.81
CA LYS A 335 13.66 25.31 17.32
C LYS A 335 14.38 26.11 16.23
N GLN A 336 15.25 25.47 15.46
CA GLN A 336 16.07 26.13 14.45
C GLN A 336 15.25 26.64 13.26
N HIS A 337 14.29 25.84 12.78
CA HIS A 337 13.55 26.16 11.57
C HIS A 337 12.25 26.94 11.80
N PHE A 338 11.67 26.90 13.00
CA PHE A 338 10.52 27.74 13.37
C PHE A 338 10.85 29.22 13.27
N LYS A 339 12.01 29.64 13.81
CA LYS A 339 12.53 31.02 13.69
C LYS A 339 12.73 31.46 12.24
N ARG A 340 13.24 30.57 11.38
CA ARG A 340 13.43 30.83 9.95
C ARG A 340 12.11 31.00 9.20
N ILE A 341 11.04 30.30 9.60
CA ILE A 341 9.74 30.32 8.90
C ILE A 341 8.84 31.46 9.39
N SER A 342 8.73 31.65 10.71
CA SER A 342 7.84 32.66 11.32
C SER A 342 8.52 34.00 11.63
N GLY A 343 9.86 34.05 11.65
CA GLY A 343 10.63 35.16 12.21
C GLY A 343 10.72 35.16 13.74
N SER A 344 9.87 34.40 14.44
CA SER A 344 9.75 34.37 15.90
C SER A 344 10.52 33.21 16.54
N ASP A 345 11.16 33.44 17.70
CA ASP A 345 11.80 32.37 18.47
C ASP A 345 10.78 31.53 19.25
N LEU A 346 10.87 30.21 19.12
CA LEU A 346 10.16 29.25 19.96
C LEU A 346 11.05 28.89 21.18
N PRO A 347 10.57 28.97 22.43
CA PRO A 347 11.40 28.96 23.65
C PRO A 347 12.01 27.59 24.05
N ILE A 348 12.12 26.65 23.12
CA ILE A 348 12.66 25.30 23.35
C ILE A 348 14.09 25.36 23.92
N LYS A 349 14.32 24.63 25.01
CA LYS A 349 15.64 24.40 25.62
C LYS A 349 15.76 22.91 25.90
N SER A 350 16.75 22.27 25.29
CA SER A 350 17.00 20.85 25.45
C SER A 350 18.49 20.55 25.32
N ALA A 351 18.98 19.68 26.18
CA ALA A 351 20.35 19.19 26.23
C ALA A 351 20.33 17.66 26.15
N GLN A 352 21.18 17.06 25.33
CA GLN A 352 21.36 15.61 25.29
C GLN A 352 22.53 15.19 26.18
N VAL A 353 22.36 14.06 26.88
CA VAL A 353 23.37 13.49 27.79
C VAL A 353 23.59 12.02 27.44
N THR A 354 24.87 11.65 27.35
CA THR A 354 25.39 10.32 27.04
C THR A 354 26.53 9.97 28.00
N GLU A 355 27.07 8.75 27.94
CA GLU A 355 28.27 8.34 28.67
C GLU A 355 29.49 9.27 28.43
N SER A 356 29.61 9.82 27.22
CA SER A 356 30.70 10.73 26.83
C SER A 356 30.45 12.21 27.20
N THR A 357 29.45 12.52 28.02
CA THR A 357 29.05 13.91 28.33
C THR A 357 29.69 14.43 29.61
N ASP A 358 30.64 15.35 29.49
CA ASP A 358 31.09 16.17 30.63
C ASP A 358 30.04 17.24 30.96
N PHE A 359 29.49 17.19 32.17
CA PHE A 359 28.51 18.16 32.67
C PHE A 359 29.08 19.58 32.80
N ASN A 360 30.38 19.75 32.99
CA ASN A 360 31.03 21.07 33.09
C ASN A 360 31.04 21.77 31.72
N GLU A 361 31.41 21.06 30.65
CA GLU A 361 31.33 21.57 29.28
C GLU A 361 29.88 21.74 28.81
N LEU A 362 28.98 20.85 29.24
CA LEU A 362 27.55 20.99 28.97
C LEU A 362 26.98 22.28 29.58
N VAL A 363 27.35 22.63 30.81
CA VAL A 363 26.95 23.89 31.47
C VAL A 363 27.52 25.12 30.77
N LYS A 364 28.78 25.08 30.31
CA LYS A 364 29.38 26.18 29.53
C LYS A 364 28.61 26.44 28.23
N ARG A 365 28.13 25.37 27.57
CA ARG A 365 27.32 25.45 26.34
C ARG A 365 25.87 25.84 26.61
N GLU A 366 25.28 25.37 27.71
CA GLU A 366 23.86 25.51 28.04
C GLU A 366 23.66 26.10 29.46
N PRO A 367 24.02 27.39 29.72
CA PRO A 367 24.04 27.93 31.09
C PRO A 367 22.70 27.95 31.83
N TRP A 368 21.58 27.82 31.10
CA TRP A 368 20.24 27.72 31.68
C TRP A 368 20.04 26.47 32.56
N LEU A 369 20.91 25.46 32.43
CA LEU A 369 20.95 24.27 33.30
C LEU A 369 21.23 24.60 34.78
N LEU A 370 21.85 25.75 35.06
CA LEU A 370 22.05 26.25 36.44
C LEU A 370 20.93 27.21 36.90
N SER A 371 20.21 27.84 35.97
CA SER A 371 19.26 28.93 36.26
C SER A 371 17.79 28.50 36.25
N SER A 372 17.52 27.20 36.14
CA SER A 372 16.16 26.66 36.10
C SER A 372 16.12 25.27 36.75
N LYS A 373 14.97 24.91 37.32
CA LYS A 373 14.68 23.51 37.66
C LYS A 373 14.46 22.71 36.37
N LEU A 374 14.69 21.41 36.44
CA LEU A 374 14.94 20.55 35.28
C LEU A 374 14.04 19.30 35.26
N VAL A 375 13.86 18.77 34.06
CA VAL A 375 13.32 17.46 33.74
C VAL A 375 14.44 16.62 33.13
N VAL A 376 14.49 15.34 33.45
CA VAL A 376 15.38 14.37 32.78
C VAL A 376 14.63 13.08 32.46
N LYS A 377 14.80 12.59 31.22
CA LYS A 377 14.12 11.40 30.68
C LYS A 377 14.98 10.71 29.61
N PRO A 378 14.95 9.37 29.46
CA PRO A 378 15.61 8.68 28.35
C PRO A 378 15.12 9.16 26.98
N ASP A 379 16.04 9.22 26.01
CA ASP A 379 15.78 9.65 24.63
C ASP A 379 16.20 8.54 23.65
N MET A 380 15.40 7.47 23.64
CA MET A 380 15.73 6.19 22.99
C MET A 380 14.52 5.56 22.26
N LEU A 381 13.69 6.40 21.63
CA LEU A 381 12.56 6.00 20.76
C LEU A 381 11.42 5.17 21.41
N PHE A 382 11.37 5.03 22.74
CA PHE A 382 10.27 4.37 23.46
C PHE A 382 9.36 5.36 24.21
N GLY A 383 8.05 5.09 24.18
CA GLY A 383 7.02 5.88 24.86
C GLY A 383 6.77 5.45 26.30
N LYS A 384 5.69 5.97 26.91
CA LYS A 384 5.21 5.63 28.27
C LYS A 384 6.27 5.80 29.39
N ARG A 385 7.26 6.67 29.16
CA ARG A 385 8.41 6.96 30.04
C ARG A 385 7.99 7.35 31.47
N GLY A 386 7.01 8.26 31.61
CA GLY A 386 6.49 8.70 32.91
C GLY A 386 5.80 7.56 33.68
N LYS A 387 4.88 6.84 33.03
CA LYS A 387 4.21 5.64 33.57
C LYS A 387 5.16 4.46 33.86
N SER A 388 6.45 4.59 33.54
CA SER A 388 7.51 3.60 33.80
C SER A 388 8.54 4.06 34.85
N GLY A 389 8.34 5.22 35.50
CA GLY A 389 9.29 5.77 36.48
C GLY A 389 10.62 6.25 35.88
N LEU A 390 10.68 6.45 34.56
CA LEU A 390 11.87 6.86 33.81
C LEU A 390 11.91 8.37 33.53
N VAL A 391 11.04 9.16 34.14
CA VAL A 391 11.06 10.63 34.08
C VAL A 391 11.21 11.16 35.50
N ALA A 392 12.20 12.03 35.73
CA ALA A 392 12.27 12.85 36.94
C ALA A 392 12.00 14.32 36.61
N LEU A 393 11.30 14.99 37.52
CA LEU A 393 10.79 16.35 37.38
C LEU A 393 11.31 17.24 38.51
N ASN A 394 11.36 18.56 38.27
CA ASN A 394 11.70 19.58 39.27
C ASN A 394 13.07 19.37 39.95
N LEU A 395 14.03 18.80 39.22
CA LEU A 395 15.40 18.56 39.70
C LEU A 395 16.30 19.79 39.52
N ASP A 396 17.38 19.91 40.28
CA ASP A 396 18.55 20.72 39.87
C ASP A 396 19.60 19.86 39.13
N LEU A 397 20.65 20.49 38.63
CA LEU A 397 21.67 19.83 37.82
C LEU A 397 22.42 18.71 38.57
N ALA A 398 22.65 18.84 39.88
CA ALA A 398 23.34 17.81 40.65
C ALA A 398 22.45 16.57 40.78
N GLN A 399 21.16 16.77 41.06
CA GLN A 399 20.15 15.71 41.07
C GLN A 399 19.97 15.06 39.68
N VAL A 400 20.06 15.82 38.58
CA VAL A 400 20.05 15.27 37.21
C VAL A 400 21.29 14.41 36.95
N ALA A 401 22.48 14.86 37.34
CA ALA A 401 23.71 14.09 37.17
C ALA A 401 23.68 12.77 37.97
N GLU A 402 23.12 12.79 39.19
CA GLU A 402 22.88 11.59 39.99
C GLU A 402 21.86 10.66 39.33
N PHE A 403 20.70 11.16 38.90
CA PHE A 403 19.66 10.38 38.22
C PHE A 403 20.18 9.68 36.95
N VAL A 404 21.02 10.37 36.17
CA VAL A 404 21.69 9.81 34.98
C VAL A 404 22.70 8.75 35.39
N LYS A 405 23.61 9.04 36.33
CA LYS A 405 24.62 8.10 36.84
C LYS A 405 23.99 6.82 37.40
N GLU A 406 22.83 6.93 38.03
CA GLU A 406 22.06 5.78 38.53
C GLU A 406 21.47 4.88 37.44
N ARG A 407 21.26 5.38 36.21
CA ARG A 407 20.44 4.69 35.17
C ARG A 407 21.17 4.42 33.87
N LEU A 408 22.21 5.18 33.54
CA LEU A 408 23.08 4.94 32.40
C LEU A 408 23.68 3.52 32.48
N GLY A 409 23.67 2.79 31.37
CA GLY A 409 24.12 1.41 31.25
C GLY A 409 23.19 0.35 31.87
N LYS A 410 22.23 0.72 32.74
CA LYS A 410 21.27 -0.25 33.30
C LYS A 410 20.29 -0.71 32.24
N GLU A 411 20.06 -2.02 32.19
CA GLU A 411 19.03 -2.62 31.35
C GLU A 411 17.62 -2.30 31.87
N VAL A 412 16.73 -1.91 30.96
CA VAL A 412 15.29 -1.79 31.22
C VAL A 412 14.49 -2.59 30.20
N VAL A 413 13.29 -2.99 30.59
CA VAL A 413 12.33 -3.74 29.76
C VAL A 413 11.18 -2.79 29.41
N MET A 414 10.97 -2.55 28.12
CA MET A 414 9.94 -1.67 27.58
C MET A 414 9.07 -2.47 26.60
N GLY A 415 7.95 -3.01 27.10
CA GLY A 415 7.18 -4.02 26.37
C GLY A 415 7.97 -5.32 26.25
N GLU A 416 8.17 -5.79 25.02
CA GLU A 416 8.99 -6.99 24.75
C GLU A 416 10.48 -6.67 24.53
N CYS A 417 10.84 -5.40 24.35
CA CYS A 417 12.23 -4.99 24.15
C CYS A 417 12.98 -4.85 25.48
N LYS A 418 14.20 -5.40 25.55
CA LYS A 418 15.15 -5.23 26.67
C LYS A 418 16.45 -4.63 26.16
N GLY A 419 17.00 -3.65 26.88
CA GLY A 419 18.30 -3.06 26.53
C GLY A 419 18.79 -2.01 27.53
N PRO A 420 20.07 -1.63 27.49
CA PRO A 420 20.65 -0.61 28.38
C PRO A 420 20.15 0.80 28.03
N ILE A 421 20.02 1.68 29.03
CA ILE A 421 19.81 3.11 28.79
C ILE A 421 21.16 3.78 28.45
N THR A 422 21.30 4.35 27.26
CA THR A 422 22.55 5.00 26.79
C THR A 422 22.44 6.51 26.60
N THR A 423 21.21 7.06 26.56
CA THR A 423 20.97 8.44 26.13
C THR A 423 19.77 9.05 26.86
N PHE A 424 19.95 10.27 27.36
CA PHE A 424 18.93 11.07 28.02
C PHE A 424 18.78 12.44 27.34
N ILE A 425 17.60 13.03 27.50
CA ILE A 425 17.34 14.45 27.25
C ILE A 425 17.07 15.15 28.59
N VAL A 426 17.64 16.34 28.76
CA VAL A 426 17.50 17.22 29.91
C VAL A 426 16.91 18.54 29.44
N GLU A 427 15.87 19.01 30.11
CA GLU A 427 15.05 20.15 29.68
C GLU A 427 14.61 20.98 30.90
N PRO A 428 14.18 22.25 30.76
CA PRO A 428 13.59 22.97 31.88
C PRO A 428 12.30 22.31 32.38
N PHE A 429 12.11 22.30 33.70
CA PHE A 429 10.82 22.05 34.31
C PHE A 429 9.92 23.28 34.12
N VAL A 430 8.79 23.07 33.43
CA VAL A 430 7.79 24.09 33.15
C VAL A 430 6.56 23.81 34.04
N PRO A 431 6.26 24.64 35.05
CA PRO A 431 4.98 24.59 35.73
C PRO A 431 3.86 25.02 34.77
N HIS A 432 2.81 24.21 34.63
CA HIS A 432 1.68 24.47 33.74
C HIS A 432 0.42 23.76 34.23
N ASN A 433 -0.74 24.21 33.74
CA ASN A 433 -2.07 23.64 34.04
C ASN A 433 -2.76 23.07 32.78
N GLU A 434 -2.28 23.40 31.58
CA GLU A 434 -2.91 23.08 30.30
C GLU A 434 -1.96 22.22 29.46
N GLU A 435 -2.45 21.09 28.96
CA GLU A 435 -1.72 20.18 28.08
C GLU A 435 -2.47 20.02 26.76
N PHE A 436 -1.86 20.47 25.66
CA PHE A 436 -2.39 20.39 24.30
C PHE A 436 -1.71 19.26 23.52
N TYR A 437 -2.42 18.71 22.55
CA TYR A 437 -1.95 17.67 21.64
C TYR A 437 -1.92 18.17 20.20
N ILE A 438 -0.84 17.91 19.47
CA ILE A 438 -0.78 18.02 18.01
C ILE A 438 -0.07 16.80 17.42
N ASN A 439 -0.59 16.30 16.29
CA ASN A 439 0.03 15.28 15.47
C ASN A 439 -0.17 15.59 13.98
N ILE A 440 0.92 15.52 13.20
CA ILE A 440 0.89 15.63 11.73
C ILE A 440 1.45 14.33 11.15
N VAL A 441 0.68 13.70 10.26
CA VAL A 441 1.05 12.44 9.60
C VAL A 441 1.00 12.59 8.09
N SER A 442 2.09 12.20 7.42
CA SER A 442 2.13 12.13 5.95
C SER A 442 1.43 10.86 5.46
N GLU A 443 0.54 11.04 4.47
CA GLU A 443 -0.27 10.00 3.85
C GLU A 443 -0.14 10.02 2.31
N ARG A 444 -0.72 9.01 1.64
CA ARG A 444 -0.60 8.82 0.19
C ARG A 444 -1.10 10.01 -0.66
N LEU A 445 -2.05 10.78 -0.15
CA LEU A 445 -2.76 11.83 -0.92
C LEU A 445 -2.67 13.23 -0.27
N GLY A 446 -1.93 13.38 0.84
CA GLY A 446 -1.88 14.60 1.64
C GLY A 446 -1.30 14.35 3.02
N CYS A 447 -1.63 15.22 3.97
CA CYS A 447 -1.29 15.05 5.38
C CYS A 447 -2.56 15.15 6.24
N SER A 448 -2.69 14.30 7.26
CA SER A 448 -3.66 14.50 8.33
C SER A 448 -3.02 15.30 9.47
N ILE A 449 -3.71 16.35 9.90
CA ILE A 449 -3.32 17.27 10.96
C ILE A 449 -4.36 17.13 12.07
N SER A 450 -3.93 16.66 13.23
CA SER A 450 -4.79 16.39 14.40
C SER A 450 -4.43 17.32 15.55
N PHE A 451 -5.44 17.79 16.29
CA PHE A 451 -5.29 18.68 17.44
C PHE A 451 -6.30 18.33 18.56
N SER A 452 -5.90 18.52 19.81
CA SER A 452 -6.83 18.50 20.96
C SER A 452 -6.41 19.42 22.10
N GLU A 453 -7.42 19.86 22.86
CA GLU A 453 -7.33 20.64 24.10
C GLU A 453 -7.18 19.74 25.35
N CYS A 454 -7.10 18.41 25.16
CA CYS A 454 -6.90 17.42 26.23
C CYS A 454 -5.74 16.47 25.86
N GLY A 455 -4.53 17.01 25.78
CA GLY A 455 -3.30 16.26 25.54
C GLY A 455 -2.78 15.52 26.78
N GLY A 456 -1.51 15.12 26.71
CA GLY A 456 -0.78 14.57 27.86
C GLY A 456 -0.86 13.05 27.99
N ILE A 457 -0.71 12.57 29.22
CA ILE A 457 -0.55 11.13 29.52
C ILE A 457 -1.85 10.30 29.37
N GLU A 458 -3.01 10.96 29.32
CA GLU A 458 -4.34 10.35 29.16
C GLU A 458 -5.07 10.76 27.85
N ILE A 459 -4.33 11.22 26.82
CA ILE A 459 -4.88 11.51 25.48
C ILE A 459 -5.65 10.33 24.88
N GLU A 460 -5.25 9.10 25.21
CA GLU A 460 -5.90 7.86 24.74
C GLU A 460 -7.33 7.71 25.29
N GLU A 461 -7.61 8.25 26.48
CA GLU A 461 -8.95 8.27 27.09
C GLU A 461 -9.81 9.45 26.59
N ASN A 462 -9.21 10.38 25.85
CA ASN A 462 -9.81 11.63 25.38
C ASN A 462 -9.85 11.72 23.83
N TRP A 463 -9.76 10.58 23.15
CA TRP A 463 -9.65 10.52 21.68
C TRP A 463 -10.88 11.06 20.94
N ASP A 464 -12.06 11.09 21.60
CA ASP A 464 -13.28 11.75 21.12
C ASP A 464 -13.11 13.27 20.94
N LYS A 465 -12.17 13.88 21.68
CA LYS A 465 -11.83 15.31 21.62
C LYS A 465 -10.71 15.61 20.62
N VAL A 466 -10.19 14.62 19.90
CA VAL A 466 -9.18 14.81 18.86
C VAL A 466 -9.86 15.18 17.55
N LYS A 467 -9.67 16.43 17.11
CA LYS A 467 -10.15 16.89 15.80
C LYS A 467 -9.06 16.69 14.76
N THR A 468 -9.44 16.25 13.57
CA THR A 468 -8.51 16.02 12.45
C THR A 468 -8.98 16.74 11.19
N VAL A 469 -8.06 17.38 10.50
CA VAL A 469 -8.22 17.94 9.14
C VAL A 469 -7.28 17.20 8.21
N PHE A 470 -7.81 16.77 7.05
CA PHE A 470 -7.00 16.22 5.96
C PHE A 470 -6.69 17.32 4.94
N LEU A 471 -5.41 17.53 4.66
CA LEU A 471 -4.91 18.56 3.76
C LEU A 471 -4.24 17.90 2.54
N PRO A 472 -4.83 17.99 1.32
CA PRO A 472 -4.31 17.31 0.13
C PRO A 472 -2.90 17.74 -0.29
N THR A 473 -2.17 16.85 -0.97
CA THR A 473 -0.80 17.09 -1.44
C THR A 473 -0.69 18.40 -2.24
N GLY A 474 0.28 19.24 -1.87
CA GLY A 474 0.54 20.53 -2.51
C GLY A 474 -0.32 21.69 -1.97
N GLN A 475 -1.23 21.45 -1.03
CA GLN A 475 -1.95 22.52 -0.34
C GLN A 475 -1.15 23.04 0.88
N GLN A 476 -1.26 24.34 1.14
CA GLN A 476 -0.79 24.98 2.36
C GLN A 476 -1.91 24.98 3.41
N LEU A 477 -1.56 24.85 4.69
CA LEU A 477 -2.54 25.12 5.76
C LEU A 477 -2.76 26.63 5.84
N ASN A 478 -4.01 27.04 5.96
CA ASN A 478 -4.42 28.43 6.09
C ASN A 478 -5.52 28.56 7.15
N GLN A 479 -5.97 29.78 7.44
CA GLN A 479 -6.96 30.02 8.49
C GLN A 479 -8.27 29.23 8.29
N GLU A 480 -8.78 29.17 7.05
CA GLU A 480 -10.02 28.43 6.72
C GLU A 480 -9.87 26.91 6.96
N THR A 481 -8.73 26.33 6.60
CA THR A 481 -8.44 24.89 6.78
C THR A 481 -7.98 24.54 8.19
N CYS A 482 -7.39 25.46 8.94
CA CYS A 482 -7.03 25.28 10.35
C CYS A 482 -8.23 25.49 11.29
N ALA A 483 -9.18 26.37 10.94
CA ALA A 483 -10.33 26.76 11.76
C ALA A 483 -11.11 25.59 12.42
N PRO A 484 -11.35 24.43 11.78
CA PRO A 484 -12.03 23.30 12.43
C PRO A 484 -11.29 22.76 13.67
N LEU A 485 -9.95 22.74 13.64
CA LEU A 485 -9.10 22.28 14.74
C LEU A 485 -9.28 23.21 15.94
N VAL A 486 -9.04 24.49 15.72
CA VAL A 486 -9.05 25.57 16.73
C VAL A 486 -10.45 26.13 17.04
N ALA A 487 -11.52 25.45 16.62
CA ALA A 487 -12.89 25.96 16.69
C ALA A 487 -13.47 26.17 18.11
N THR A 488 -12.94 25.48 19.12
CA THR A 488 -13.43 25.51 20.51
C THR A 488 -12.54 26.29 21.47
N LEU A 489 -11.32 26.64 21.05
CA LEU A 489 -10.37 27.38 21.87
C LEU A 489 -10.91 28.76 22.27
N PRO A 490 -10.60 29.23 23.50
CA PRO A 490 -10.79 30.62 23.88
C PRO A 490 -10.12 31.58 22.89
N LEU A 491 -10.76 32.73 22.64
CA LEU A 491 -10.28 33.73 21.67
C LEU A 491 -8.85 34.22 21.96
N GLU A 492 -8.43 34.19 23.22
CA GLU A 492 -7.11 34.60 23.70
C GLU A 492 -5.98 33.68 23.20
N PHE A 493 -6.22 32.36 23.16
CA PHE A 493 -5.23 31.36 22.73
C PHE A 493 -5.38 30.95 21.26
N LYS A 494 -6.58 31.13 20.70
CA LYS A 494 -6.94 30.65 19.36
C LYS A 494 -5.96 31.11 18.29
N SER A 495 -5.66 32.41 18.21
CA SER A 495 -4.76 32.97 17.19
C SER A 495 -3.32 32.43 17.31
N VAL A 496 -2.80 32.34 18.53
CA VAL A 496 -1.45 31.83 18.81
C VAL A 496 -1.33 30.35 18.42
N ILE A 497 -2.32 29.53 18.76
CA ILE A 497 -2.33 28.12 18.39
C ILE A 497 -2.56 27.94 16.88
N GLU A 498 -3.38 28.76 16.23
CA GLU A 498 -3.61 28.75 14.78
C GLU A 498 -2.33 29.09 13.99
N GLU A 499 -1.57 30.11 14.42
CA GLU A 499 -0.25 30.46 13.88
C GLU A 499 0.78 29.34 14.12
N PHE A 500 0.77 28.73 15.32
CA PHE A 500 1.66 27.63 15.68
C PHE A 500 1.42 26.39 14.81
N ILE A 501 0.18 25.91 14.70
CA ILE A 501 -0.17 24.75 13.87
C ILE A 501 0.23 25.01 12.39
N THR A 502 -0.03 26.22 11.88
CA THR A 502 0.31 26.62 10.51
C THR A 502 1.83 26.66 10.27
N THR A 503 2.60 27.17 11.24
CA THR A 503 4.07 27.20 11.19
C THR A 503 4.67 25.80 11.29
N ILE A 504 4.14 24.95 12.17
CA ILE A 504 4.57 23.57 12.36
C ILE A 504 4.24 22.70 11.14
N TYR A 505 3.09 22.88 10.47
CA TYR A 505 2.82 22.23 9.18
C TYR A 505 3.77 22.70 8.08
N SER A 506 4.04 24.01 8.00
CA SER A 506 5.01 24.56 7.03
C SER A 506 6.42 24.00 7.24
N LEU A 507 6.81 23.80 8.51
CA LEU A 507 8.07 23.17 8.91
C LEU A 507 8.11 21.67 8.61
N PHE A 508 7.01 20.96 8.87
CA PHE A 508 6.84 19.54 8.55
C PHE A 508 7.10 19.27 7.07
N VAL A 509 6.51 20.09 6.18
CA VAL A 509 6.68 19.98 4.72
C VAL A 509 8.07 20.43 4.28
N ASP A 510 8.61 21.54 4.78
CA ASP A 510 9.93 22.04 4.37
C ASP A 510 11.08 21.09 4.75
N LEU A 511 10.96 20.37 5.88
CA LEU A 511 12.00 19.47 6.40
C LEU A 511 11.78 17.99 6.05
N ASP A 512 10.76 17.66 5.24
CA ASP A 512 10.37 16.27 4.90
C ASP A 512 10.16 15.38 6.14
N PHE A 513 9.41 15.89 7.11
CA PHE A 513 8.81 15.03 8.13
C PHE A 513 7.71 14.16 7.50
N THR A 514 7.56 12.96 8.07
CA THR A 514 6.51 11.99 7.72
C THR A 514 5.62 11.66 8.92
N PHE A 515 6.08 12.01 10.12
CA PHE A 515 5.34 12.04 11.38
C PHE A 515 5.92 13.13 12.28
N LEU A 516 5.07 13.93 12.91
CA LEU A 516 5.48 14.88 13.95
C LEU A 516 4.38 15.00 15.00
N GLU A 517 4.69 14.55 16.20
CA GLU A 517 3.79 14.51 17.36
C GLU A 517 4.38 15.35 18.49
N MET A 518 3.55 16.16 19.13
CA MET A 518 3.86 16.84 20.38
C MET A 518 2.76 16.51 21.38
N ASN A 519 3.10 15.68 22.37
CA ASN A 519 2.13 15.18 23.36
C ASN A 519 2.76 15.08 24.76
N PRO A 520 2.75 16.14 25.58
CA PRO A 520 2.02 17.40 25.38
C PRO A 520 2.89 18.53 24.81
N PHE A 521 2.22 19.60 24.39
CA PHE A 521 2.77 20.95 24.44
C PHE A 521 1.90 21.82 25.36
N THR A 522 2.47 22.88 25.94
CA THR A 522 1.76 23.81 26.82
C THR A 522 1.95 25.26 26.37
N LEU A 523 1.40 26.23 27.10
CA LEU A 523 1.62 27.67 26.90
C LEU A 523 2.44 28.26 28.06
N VAL A 524 3.55 28.92 27.73
CA VAL A 524 4.42 29.65 28.66
C VAL A 524 4.49 31.10 28.21
N ASP A 525 4.12 32.04 29.08
CA ASP A 525 3.98 33.47 28.76
C ASP A 525 3.13 33.71 27.49
N GLY A 526 2.07 32.90 27.34
CA GLY A 526 1.19 32.91 26.17
C GLY A 526 1.78 32.31 24.89
N LYS A 527 2.93 31.62 24.94
CA LYS A 527 3.62 31.04 23.77
C LYS A 527 3.74 29.52 23.85
N PRO A 528 3.62 28.78 22.73
CA PRO A 528 3.73 27.32 22.72
C PRO A 528 5.10 26.79 23.18
N TYR A 529 5.05 25.75 24.02
CA TYR A 529 6.21 25.06 24.57
C TYR A 529 6.03 23.53 24.47
N PRO A 530 6.71 22.85 23.52
CA PRO A 530 6.65 21.39 23.40
C PRO A 530 7.34 20.65 24.55
N LEU A 531 6.57 19.93 25.37
CA LEU A 531 7.05 19.20 26.56
C LEU A 531 7.52 17.79 26.20
N ASP A 532 6.78 17.08 25.35
CA ASP A 532 7.23 15.83 24.70
C ASP A 532 7.17 15.98 23.18
N MET A 533 8.12 15.38 22.45
CA MET A 533 8.10 15.36 20.99
C MET A 533 8.57 14.03 20.40
N ARG A 534 7.93 13.62 19.30
CA ARG A 534 8.35 12.48 18.47
C ARG A 534 8.32 12.85 16.98
N GLY A 535 9.44 12.65 16.30
CA GLY A 535 9.58 12.88 14.86
C GLY A 535 9.95 11.63 14.06
N GLU A 536 9.46 11.56 12.82
CA GLU A 536 9.94 10.65 11.77
C GLU A 536 10.20 11.46 10.50
N LEU A 537 11.39 11.34 9.91
CA LEU A 537 11.79 11.99 8.65
C LEU A 537 11.74 10.98 7.48
N ASP A 538 11.62 11.47 6.25
CA ASP A 538 11.89 10.68 5.05
C ASP A 538 13.41 10.64 4.79
N ASP A 539 14.12 9.60 5.22
CA ASP A 539 15.57 9.54 5.13
C ASP A 539 16.12 9.59 3.69
N THR A 540 15.28 9.29 2.69
CA THR A 540 15.64 9.48 1.27
C THR A 540 15.76 10.96 0.89
N ALA A 541 15.17 11.88 1.66
CA ALA A 541 15.29 13.33 1.49
C ALA A 541 16.65 13.91 1.94
N THR A 542 17.56 13.12 2.53
CA THR A 542 18.86 13.58 3.04
C THR A 542 19.63 14.43 2.02
N PHE A 543 19.65 14.06 0.75
CA PHE A 543 20.40 14.77 -0.30
C PHE A 543 19.96 16.23 -0.51
N LYS A 544 18.69 16.56 -0.24
CA LYS A 544 18.17 17.95 -0.33
C LYS A 544 18.18 18.66 1.02
N ASN A 545 18.04 17.93 2.12
CA ASN A 545 17.92 18.51 3.46
C ASN A 545 19.20 18.51 4.30
N PHE A 546 20.35 18.00 3.82
CA PHE A 546 21.60 17.94 4.59
C PHE A 546 22.02 19.28 5.25
N LYS A 547 21.79 20.42 4.59
CA LYS A 547 22.06 21.77 5.15
C LYS A 547 21.08 22.22 6.23
N LYS A 548 19.88 21.63 6.27
CA LYS A 548 18.83 21.91 7.24
C LYS A 548 18.97 20.98 8.45
N TRP A 549 19.03 19.67 8.19
CA TRP A 549 19.15 18.63 9.20
C TRP A 549 20.52 18.61 9.89
N GLY A 550 21.58 19.02 9.18
CA GLY A 550 22.95 18.94 9.65
C GLY A 550 23.38 17.50 9.91
N ALA A 551 24.17 17.29 10.97
CA ALA A 551 24.38 15.96 11.52
C ALA A 551 23.09 15.53 12.24
N ILE A 552 22.25 14.74 11.56
CA ILE A 552 21.09 14.03 12.10
C ILE A 552 21.46 12.56 12.31
N GLU A 553 21.01 11.97 13.41
CA GLU A 553 21.17 10.53 13.65
C GLU A 553 19.82 9.83 13.51
N PHE A 554 19.82 8.64 12.91
CA PHE A 554 18.66 7.77 12.84
C PHE A 554 18.87 6.56 13.77
N PRO A 555 18.62 6.71 15.09
CA PRO A 555 18.90 5.64 16.04
C PRO A 555 18.05 4.40 15.80
N MET A 556 18.61 3.24 16.14
CA MET A 556 17.93 1.96 16.04
C MET A 556 16.76 1.86 17.04
N PRO A 557 15.73 1.03 16.75
CA PRO A 557 14.67 0.75 17.71
C PRO A 557 15.23 0.20 19.03
N PHE A 558 14.66 0.63 20.16
CA PHE A 558 15.08 0.20 21.49
C PHE A 558 15.15 -1.33 21.61
N GLY A 559 16.20 -1.82 22.25
CA GLY A 559 16.51 -3.25 22.40
C GLY A 559 17.28 -3.88 21.23
N ARG A 560 17.46 -3.18 20.08
CA ARG A 560 18.35 -3.66 19.01
C ARG A 560 19.64 -2.85 18.94
N VAL A 561 20.75 -3.53 19.26
CA VAL A 561 22.12 -3.11 18.94
C VAL A 561 22.54 -3.80 17.64
N MET A 562 23.29 -3.14 16.76
CA MET A 562 23.90 -3.81 15.61
C MET A 562 25.14 -4.59 16.05
N SER A 563 25.27 -5.83 15.59
CA SER A 563 26.54 -6.55 15.61
C SER A 563 27.59 -5.84 14.72
N PRO A 564 28.90 -6.00 14.97
CA PRO A 564 29.95 -5.43 14.12
C PRO A 564 29.80 -5.81 12.64
N THR A 565 29.29 -7.02 12.38
CA THR A 565 28.96 -7.55 11.05
C THR A 565 27.78 -6.82 10.38
N GLU A 566 26.72 -6.48 11.13
CA GLU A 566 25.63 -5.66 10.59
C GLU A 566 26.08 -4.22 10.33
N SER A 567 26.86 -3.62 11.23
CA SER A 567 27.41 -2.27 11.05
C SER A 567 28.35 -2.18 9.84
N PHE A 568 29.16 -3.21 9.59
CA PHE A 568 30.00 -3.28 8.39
C PHE A 568 29.17 -3.32 7.10
N ILE A 569 28.15 -4.18 7.03
CA ILE A 569 27.26 -4.25 5.86
C ILE A 569 26.47 -2.94 5.67
N HIS A 570 25.97 -2.33 6.74
CA HIS A 570 25.32 -1.02 6.68
C HIS A 570 26.27 0.06 6.13
N GLY A 571 27.53 0.04 6.54
CA GLY A 571 28.58 0.93 6.02
C GLY A 571 29.06 0.62 4.61
N LEU A 572 28.61 -0.47 3.97
CA LEU A 572 28.73 -0.70 2.52
C LEU A 572 27.47 -0.20 1.79
N ASP A 573 26.29 -0.51 2.33
CA ASP A 573 24.98 -0.11 1.83
C ASP A 573 24.85 1.43 1.67
N GLU A 574 25.40 2.22 2.60
CA GLU A 574 25.44 3.69 2.51
C GLU A 574 26.37 4.25 1.41
N LYS A 575 27.23 3.42 0.82
CA LYS A 575 28.27 3.83 -0.15
C LYS A 575 27.99 3.36 -1.57
N THR A 576 26.86 2.71 -1.82
CA THR A 576 26.48 2.14 -3.11
C THR A 576 25.10 2.60 -3.54
N SER A 577 24.80 2.48 -4.85
CA SER A 577 23.45 2.63 -5.40
C SER A 577 22.67 1.31 -5.41
N ALA A 578 23.33 0.20 -5.07
CA ALA A 578 22.70 -1.07 -4.75
C ALA A 578 21.97 -1.02 -3.38
N SER A 579 21.41 -2.13 -2.95
CA SER A 579 21.03 -2.36 -1.54
C SER A 579 21.66 -3.64 -1.04
N LEU A 580 22.15 -3.60 0.19
CA LEU A 580 22.88 -4.65 0.87
C LEU A 580 22.38 -4.72 2.32
N LYS A 581 21.32 -5.48 2.59
CA LYS A 581 20.81 -5.63 3.96
C LYS A 581 21.24 -6.97 4.55
N PHE A 582 21.71 -6.95 5.80
CA PHE A 582 22.02 -8.12 6.61
C PHE A 582 21.48 -7.91 8.01
N THR A 583 20.98 -8.97 8.66
CA THR A 583 20.50 -8.96 10.04
C THR A 583 20.60 -10.37 10.59
N VAL A 584 21.29 -10.55 11.71
CA VAL A 584 21.36 -11.84 12.40
C VAL A 584 20.08 -12.04 13.20
N LEU A 585 19.48 -13.23 13.10
CA LEU A 585 18.25 -13.61 13.80
C LEU A 585 18.54 -14.65 14.88
N ASN A 586 19.30 -15.70 14.54
CA ASN A 586 19.79 -16.71 15.45
C ASN A 586 21.25 -17.06 15.10
N PRO A 587 22.26 -16.64 15.90
CA PRO A 587 23.65 -17.02 15.66
C PRO A 587 23.91 -18.53 15.60
N LYS A 588 23.00 -19.36 16.14
CA LYS A 588 23.07 -20.83 16.14
C LYS A 588 22.13 -21.50 15.13
N GLY A 589 21.45 -20.74 14.28
CA GLY A 589 20.55 -21.30 13.26
C GLY A 589 21.32 -22.13 12.24
N ARG A 590 20.78 -23.27 11.81
CA ARG A 590 21.44 -24.14 10.82
C ARG A 590 21.10 -23.79 9.36
N ILE A 591 20.13 -22.91 9.11
CA ILE A 591 19.75 -22.44 7.76
C ILE A 591 20.14 -20.96 7.61
N TRP A 592 21.04 -20.66 6.68
CA TRP A 592 21.48 -19.30 6.36
C TRP A 592 21.07 -18.92 4.94
N THR A 593 20.79 -17.63 4.73
CA THR A 593 20.29 -17.08 3.47
C THR A 593 21.27 -16.06 2.87
N MET A 594 21.37 -16.07 1.55
CA MET A 594 22.07 -15.07 0.74
C MET A 594 21.23 -14.83 -0.53
N VAL A 595 20.10 -14.15 -0.37
CA VAL A 595 19.04 -14.08 -1.38
C VAL A 595 19.08 -12.76 -2.13
N ALA A 596 18.98 -12.81 -3.45
CA ALA A 596 19.14 -11.62 -4.29
C ALA A 596 17.79 -10.97 -4.66
N GLY A 597 17.51 -9.79 -4.09
CA GLY A 597 16.26 -9.03 -4.22
C GLY A 597 15.40 -9.07 -2.96
N GLY A 598 15.19 -7.92 -2.30
CA GLY A 598 14.40 -7.81 -1.06
C GLY A 598 13.01 -8.47 -1.08
N GLY A 599 12.26 -8.35 -2.18
CA GLY A 599 10.98 -9.05 -2.32
C GLY A 599 11.10 -10.59 -2.35
N ALA A 600 12.23 -11.11 -2.85
CA ALA A 600 12.53 -12.53 -2.78
C ALA A 600 13.02 -12.93 -1.38
N SER A 601 13.92 -12.17 -0.74
CA SER A 601 14.45 -12.54 0.59
C SER A 601 13.37 -12.72 1.65
N VAL A 602 12.31 -11.91 1.60
CA VAL A 602 11.10 -12.11 2.41
C VAL A 602 10.46 -13.47 2.10
N ILE A 603 10.11 -13.74 0.84
CA ILE A 603 9.47 -15.02 0.43
C ILE A 603 10.33 -16.26 0.76
N TYR A 604 11.66 -16.16 0.71
CA TYR A 604 12.57 -17.24 1.14
C TYR A 604 12.53 -17.47 2.66
N ALA A 605 12.55 -16.40 3.46
CA ALA A 605 12.43 -16.49 4.92
C ALA A 605 11.04 -16.98 5.35
N ASP A 606 9.98 -16.46 4.74
CA ASP A 606 8.60 -16.88 4.93
C ASP A 606 8.46 -18.39 4.65
N THR A 607 9.01 -18.91 3.55
CA THR A 607 8.96 -20.35 3.25
C THR A 607 9.65 -21.21 4.33
N VAL A 608 10.78 -20.75 4.90
CA VAL A 608 11.44 -21.47 6.01
C VAL A 608 10.58 -21.43 7.27
N GLY A 609 9.85 -20.34 7.51
CA GLY A 609 8.88 -20.21 8.60
C GLY A 609 7.63 -21.09 8.43
N ASP A 610 7.00 -21.05 7.25
CA ASP A 610 5.80 -21.82 6.89
C ASP A 610 6.03 -23.33 6.94
N LEU A 611 7.26 -23.78 6.64
CA LEU A 611 7.67 -25.18 6.78
C LEU A 611 8.00 -25.58 8.24
N GLY A 612 7.90 -24.65 9.20
CA GLY A 612 8.08 -24.89 10.64
C GLY A 612 9.49 -24.59 11.19
N TYR A 613 10.42 -24.10 10.37
CA TYR A 613 11.85 -23.98 10.69
C TYR A 613 12.31 -22.54 10.96
N ALA A 614 11.40 -21.65 11.35
CA ALA A 614 11.71 -20.25 11.69
C ALA A 614 12.84 -20.09 12.74
N SER A 615 12.95 -21.01 13.69
CA SER A 615 14.01 -21.02 14.73
C SER A 615 15.39 -21.43 14.21
N GLU A 616 15.46 -22.12 13.07
CA GLU A 616 16.72 -22.51 12.41
C GLU A 616 17.26 -21.44 11.46
N LEU A 617 16.48 -20.39 11.18
CA LEU A 617 16.88 -19.32 10.27
C LEU A 617 17.91 -18.40 10.96
N GLY A 618 19.17 -18.50 10.54
CA GLY A 618 20.27 -17.77 11.15
C GLY A 618 20.23 -16.26 10.89
N ASN A 619 19.74 -15.85 9.73
CA ASN A 619 19.74 -14.46 9.27
C ASN A 619 18.57 -14.10 8.34
N TYR A 620 18.27 -12.80 8.29
CA TYR A 620 17.62 -12.17 7.15
C TYR A 620 18.68 -11.45 6.32
N ALA A 621 18.73 -11.71 5.01
CA ALA A 621 19.75 -11.19 4.11
C ALA A 621 19.18 -10.90 2.72
N GLU A 622 19.47 -9.71 2.19
CA GLU A 622 19.27 -9.43 0.77
C GLU A 622 20.40 -8.61 0.14
N TYR A 623 20.64 -8.85 -1.15
CA TYR A 623 21.42 -7.96 -2.00
C TYR A 623 20.68 -7.67 -3.32
N SER A 624 20.56 -6.39 -3.71
CA SER A 624 19.74 -5.97 -4.85
C SER A 624 20.19 -4.64 -5.46
N GLY A 625 19.54 -4.18 -6.52
CA GLY A 625 19.94 -2.94 -7.24
C GLY A 625 21.15 -3.12 -8.19
N ALA A 626 21.57 -4.35 -8.46
CA ALA A 626 22.74 -4.72 -9.26
C ALA A 626 24.10 -4.25 -8.68
N PRO A 627 24.48 -4.73 -7.48
CA PRO A 627 25.82 -4.51 -6.93
C PRO A 627 26.90 -5.15 -7.80
N ASN A 628 28.11 -4.60 -7.71
CA ASN A 628 29.28 -5.08 -8.42
C ASN A 628 29.91 -6.32 -7.75
N GLU A 629 30.89 -6.94 -8.43
CA GLU A 629 31.52 -8.19 -7.98
C GLU A 629 32.20 -8.05 -6.59
N GLU A 630 32.85 -6.92 -6.30
CA GLU A 630 33.57 -6.71 -5.05
C GLU A 630 32.60 -6.40 -3.90
N GLU A 631 31.54 -5.62 -4.14
CA GLU A 631 30.45 -5.44 -3.15
C GLU A 631 29.84 -6.77 -2.72
N VAL A 632 29.54 -7.66 -3.69
CA VAL A 632 28.99 -8.99 -3.38
C VAL A 632 30.03 -9.91 -2.73
N LEU A 633 31.32 -9.78 -3.03
CA LEU A 633 32.38 -10.49 -2.30
C LEU A 633 32.44 -10.08 -0.83
N GLN A 634 32.48 -8.77 -0.53
CA GLN A 634 32.52 -8.29 0.86
C GLN A 634 31.24 -8.69 1.62
N TYR A 635 30.08 -8.65 0.95
CA TYR A 635 28.81 -9.14 1.50
C TYR A 635 28.85 -10.65 1.80
N ALA A 636 29.24 -11.46 0.82
CA ALA A 636 29.30 -12.92 0.95
C ALA A 636 30.31 -13.39 1.99
N ARG A 637 31.44 -12.69 2.16
CA ARG A 637 32.41 -12.94 3.25
C ARG A 637 31.73 -12.87 4.61
N VAL A 638 30.94 -11.82 4.88
CA VAL A 638 30.22 -11.66 6.16
C VAL A 638 29.17 -12.74 6.36
N VAL A 639 28.34 -13.02 5.34
CA VAL A 639 27.32 -14.08 5.44
C VAL A 639 27.96 -15.43 5.75
N ILE A 640 29.07 -15.78 5.07
CA ILE A 640 29.79 -17.04 5.29
C ILE A 640 30.49 -17.05 6.66
N ASP A 641 31.13 -15.96 7.09
CA ASP A 641 31.77 -15.90 8.40
C ASP A 641 30.76 -16.06 9.55
N CYS A 642 29.53 -15.55 9.41
CA CYS A 642 28.45 -15.80 10.36
C CYS A 642 27.90 -17.24 10.26
N ALA A 643 27.61 -17.74 9.06
CA ALA A 643 27.06 -19.08 8.85
C ALA A 643 27.99 -20.22 9.31
N THR A 644 29.30 -19.96 9.31
CA THR A 644 30.36 -20.89 9.73
C THR A 644 30.92 -20.61 11.12
N ALA A 645 30.32 -19.69 11.88
CA ALA A 645 30.66 -19.46 13.29
C ALA A 645 30.31 -20.67 14.16
N ASP A 646 31.11 -20.92 15.21
CA ASP A 646 30.92 -21.98 16.21
C ASP A 646 30.49 -23.34 15.61
N PRO A 647 31.34 -23.99 14.79
CA PRO A 647 31.00 -25.26 14.14
C PRO A 647 30.83 -26.39 15.15
N ASP A 648 29.64 -27.01 15.15
CA ASP A 648 29.19 -28.03 16.10
C ASP A 648 29.05 -29.43 15.46
N GLY A 649 29.61 -29.62 14.25
CA GLY A 649 29.57 -30.87 13.49
C GLY A 649 28.22 -31.19 12.83
N GLN A 650 27.12 -30.60 13.30
CA GLN A 650 25.81 -30.70 12.66
C GLN A 650 25.83 -30.12 11.24
N ARG A 651 25.01 -30.68 10.35
CA ARG A 651 24.82 -30.15 8.99
C ARG A 651 24.21 -28.75 9.05
N ARG A 652 24.69 -27.87 8.17
CA ARG A 652 24.13 -26.54 7.96
C ARG A 652 23.86 -26.33 6.47
N ALA A 653 22.93 -25.44 6.14
CA ALA A 653 22.52 -25.14 4.78
C ALA A 653 22.63 -23.65 4.46
N LEU A 654 23.25 -23.31 3.32
CA LEU A 654 23.34 -21.95 2.79
C LEU A 654 22.51 -21.81 1.51
N VAL A 655 21.46 -21.01 1.58
CA VAL A 655 20.46 -20.80 0.51
C VAL A 655 20.82 -19.55 -0.30
N VAL A 656 21.48 -19.76 -1.45
CA VAL A 656 21.89 -18.71 -2.40
C VAL A 656 20.79 -18.55 -3.46
N GLY A 657 19.72 -17.85 -3.05
CA GLY A 657 18.45 -17.83 -3.76
C GLY A 657 18.13 -16.53 -4.51
N GLY A 658 16.98 -16.54 -5.18
CA GLY A 658 16.31 -15.31 -5.62
C GLY A 658 15.33 -15.50 -6.77
N GLY A 659 14.62 -14.40 -7.07
CA GLY A 659 13.80 -14.28 -8.28
C GLY A 659 14.63 -14.30 -9.56
N ILE A 660 13.95 -14.16 -10.70
CA ILE A 660 14.62 -13.88 -11.98
C ILE A 660 14.96 -12.38 -12.00
N ALA A 661 16.24 -12.03 -12.12
CA ALA A 661 16.67 -10.64 -12.15
C ALA A 661 16.34 -9.99 -13.50
N ASN A 662 15.92 -8.72 -13.48
CA ASN A 662 15.66 -7.94 -14.69
C ASN A 662 16.95 -7.40 -15.32
N PHE A 663 17.85 -6.86 -14.50
CA PHE A 663 19.05 -6.14 -14.96
C PHE A 663 20.35 -6.48 -14.20
N THR A 664 20.27 -7.13 -13.03
CA THR A 664 21.48 -7.58 -12.30
C THR A 664 22.19 -8.70 -13.05
N ASP A 665 23.48 -8.50 -13.35
CA ASP A 665 24.32 -9.55 -13.93
C ASP A 665 24.56 -10.67 -12.91
N VAL A 666 24.00 -11.84 -13.18
CA VAL A 666 24.10 -13.02 -12.32
C VAL A 666 25.50 -13.63 -12.39
N ALA A 667 26.23 -13.51 -13.50
CA ALA A 667 27.60 -14.01 -13.61
C ALA A 667 28.60 -13.11 -12.85
N ALA A 668 28.46 -11.79 -12.92
CA ALA A 668 29.29 -10.87 -12.14
C ALA A 668 29.06 -11.03 -10.63
N THR A 669 27.80 -11.03 -10.19
CA THR A 669 27.48 -11.21 -8.76
C THR A 669 27.86 -12.61 -8.25
N PHE A 670 27.71 -13.67 -9.06
CA PHE A 670 28.16 -15.01 -8.64
C PHE A 670 29.68 -15.13 -8.53
N ASN A 671 30.48 -14.39 -9.31
CA ASN A 671 31.94 -14.41 -9.13
C ASN A 671 32.35 -13.94 -7.73
N GLY A 672 31.70 -12.91 -7.20
CA GLY A 672 31.95 -12.40 -5.84
C GLY A 672 31.65 -13.46 -4.77
N ILE A 673 30.51 -14.16 -4.92
CA ILE A 673 30.13 -15.29 -4.07
C ILE A 673 31.15 -16.44 -4.19
N ILE A 674 31.54 -16.80 -5.41
CA ILE A 674 32.49 -17.89 -5.69
C ILE A 674 33.89 -17.57 -5.13
N ARG A 675 34.35 -16.32 -5.24
CA ARG A 675 35.58 -15.82 -4.59
C ARG A 675 35.48 -15.97 -3.07
N ALA A 676 34.37 -15.53 -2.46
CA ALA A 676 34.15 -15.67 -1.02
C ALA A 676 34.16 -17.14 -0.57
N MET A 677 33.51 -18.04 -1.31
CA MET A 677 33.46 -19.47 -1.00
C MET A 677 34.84 -20.14 -1.09
N LYS A 678 35.67 -19.78 -2.07
CA LYS A 678 37.06 -20.27 -2.16
C LYS A 678 37.93 -19.75 -1.01
N GLU A 679 37.83 -18.48 -0.68
CA GLU A 679 38.55 -17.88 0.47
C GLU A 679 38.14 -18.45 1.83
N LYS A 680 36.94 -19.04 1.93
CA LYS A 680 36.35 -19.56 3.17
C LYS A 680 36.15 -21.08 3.16
N GLU A 681 36.76 -21.80 2.21
CA GLU A 681 36.59 -23.26 2.01
C GLU A 681 36.75 -24.06 3.31
N SER A 682 37.82 -23.81 4.07
CA SER A 682 38.12 -24.52 5.31
C SER A 682 37.05 -24.32 6.39
N LYS A 683 36.46 -23.11 6.48
CA LYS A 683 35.32 -22.83 7.37
C LYS A 683 34.04 -23.52 6.92
N LEU A 684 33.74 -23.48 5.62
CA LEU A 684 32.56 -24.13 5.03
C LEU A 684 32.61 -25.65 5.26
N LYS A 685 33.78 -26.27 5.13
CA LYS A 685 34.02 -27.69 5.49
C LYS A 685 33.85 -27.95 6.98
N ALA A 686 34.49 -27.15 7.84
CA ALA A 686 34.39 -27.32 9.29
C ALA A 686 32.95 -27.18 9.82
N ALA A 687 32.14 -26.30 9.22
CA ALA A 687 30.74 -26.09 9.56
C ALA A 687 29.76 -27.07 8.85
N ASN A 688 30.26 -28.12 8.19
CA ASN A 688 29.46 -29.16 7.52
C ASN A 688 28.40 -28.54 6.55
N MET A 689 28.80 -27.48 5.84
CA MET A 689 27.91 -26.63 5.06
C MET A 689 27.54 -27.28 3.72
N HIS A 690 26.24 -27.31 3.43
CA HIS A 690 25.68 -27.71 2.14
C HIS A 690 25.05 -26.47 1.49
N ILE A 691 25.22 -26.29 0.18
CA ILE A 691 24.89 -25.03 -0.51
C ILE A 691 23.81 -25.29 -1.55
N TYR A 692 22.70 -24.55 -1.46
CA TYR A 692 21.55 -24.69 -2.35
C TYR A 692 21.36 -23.40 -3.13
N VAL A 693 21.39 -23.48 -4.46
CA VAL A 693 21.50 -22.31 -5.34
C VAL A 693 20.37 -22.30 -6.34
N ARG A 694 19.61 -21.20 -6.42
CA ARG A 694 18.57 -21.00 -7.44
C ARG A 694 18.54 -19.56 -7.91
N ARG A 695 18.88 -19.30 -9.17
CA ARG A 695 18.88 -17.94 -9.74
C ARG A 695 18.59 -17.89 -11.25
N GLY A 696 17.96 -16.80 -11.69
CA GLY A 696 17.79 -16.44 -13.10
C GLY A 696 18.05 -14.95 -13.33
N GLY A 697 18.16 -14.55 -14.60
CA GLY A 697 18.38 -13.16 -15.04
C GLY A 697 19.54 -13.02 -16.04
N PRO A 698 20.02 -11.81 -16.33
CA PRO A 698 21.16 -11.58 -17.22
C PRO A 698 22.37 -12.46 -16.88
N ASN A 699 22.94 -13.10 -17.90
CA ASN A 699 24.12 -13.98 -17.83
C ASN A 699 24.01 -15.19 -16.87
N TYR A 700 22.81 -15.57 -16.40
CA TYR A 700 22.65 -16.60 -15.38
C TYR A 700 23.27 -17.96 -15.73
N GLN A 701 23.22 -18.42 -16.98
CA GLN A 701 23.81 -19.71 -17.36
C GLN A 701 25.31 -19.76 -17.04
N ARG A 702 26.04 -18.65 -17.20
CA ARG A 702 27.47 -18.55 -16.88
C ARG A 702 27.72 -18.55 -15.37
N GLY A 703 26.88 -17.86 -14.60
CA GLY A 703 26.94 -17.89 -13.14
C GLY A 703 26.67 -19.28 -12.57
N LEU A 704 25.57 -19.91 -12.98
CA LEU A 704 25.21 -21.27 -12.54
C LEU A 704 26.24 -22.32 -12.98
N ALA A 705 26.79 -22.23 -14.19
CA ALA A 705 27.85 -23.15 -14.64
C ALA A 705 29.10 -23.06 -13.75
N ARG A 706 29.59 -21.84 -13.45
CA ARG A 706 30.72 -21.62 -12.55
C ARG A 706 30.45 -22.15 -11.13
N MET A 707 29.22 -21.99 -10.64
CA MET A 707 28.80 -22.48 -9.33
C MET A 707 28.71 -24.02 -9.26
N ARG A 708 28.34 -24.69 -10.36
CA ARG A 708 28.37 -26.16 -10.47
C ARG A 708 29.80 -26.69 -10.45
N THR A 709 30.72 -26.06 -11.18
CA THR A 709 32.14 -26.44 -11.15
C THR A 709 32.73 -26.25 -9.75
N LEU A 710 32.38 -25.15 -9.06
CA LEU A 710 32.90 -24.83 -7.73
C LEU A 710 32.74 -25.99 -6.73
N GLY A 711 31.57 -26.62 -6.65
CA GLY A 711 31.32 -27.67 -5.65
C GLY A 711 32.29 -28.86 -5.76
N ALA A 712 32.69 -29.21 -6.99
CA ALA A 712 33.72 -30.21 -7.25
C ALA A 712 35.14 -29.69 -6.99
N GLU A 713 35.43 -28.42 -7.31
CA GLU A 713 36.74 -27.80 -7.05
C GLU A 713 37.07 -27.71 -5.56
N ILE A 714 36.13 -27.25 -4.73
CA ILE A 714 36.34 -27.07 -3.29
C ILE A 714 35.85 -28.25 -2.45
N GLY A 715 35.25 -29.29 -3.05
CA GLY A 715 34.78 -30.48 -2.34
C GLY A 715 33.71 -30.20 -1.28
N ILE A 716 32.72 -29.39 -1.63
CA ILE A 716 31.56 -29.03 -0.79
C ILE A 716 30.27 -29.33 -1.59
N PRO A 717 29.21 -29.88 -0.98
CA PRO A 717 27.94 -30.12 -1.69
C PRO A 717 27.32 -28.81 -2.16
N ILE A 718 27.18 -28.63 -3.48
CA ILE A 718 26.49 -27.49 -4.09
C ILE A 718 25.45 -27.98 -5.11
N GLU A 719 24.17 -27.80 -4.80
CA GLU A 719 23.05 -28.08 -5.71
C GLU A 719 22.62 -26.79 -6.43
N VAL A 720 22.52 -26.82 -7.76
CA VAL A 720 22.42 -25.58 -8.56
C VAL A 720 21.31 -25.66 -9.61
N TYR A 721 20.31 -24.80 -9.45
CA TYR A 721 19.09 -24.72 -10.24
C TYR A 721 18.91 -23.35 -10.90
N GLY A 722 18.19 -23.31 -12.01
CA GLY A 722 17.86 -22.10 -12.76
C GLY A 722 16.38 -21.69 -12.67
N PRO A 723 15.90 -20.89 -13.65
CA PRO A 723 14.51 -20.47 -13.76
C PRO A 723 13.50 -21.63 -13.82
N GLU A 724 13.91 -22.79 -14.32
CA GLU A 724 13.10 -24.00 -14.48
C GLU A 724 12.65 -24.63 -13.15
N ALA A 725 13.39 -24.42 -12.08
CA ALA A 725 12.98 -24.81 -10.73
C ALA A 725 12.12 -23.72 -10.08
N THR A 726 11.19 -24.14 -9.20
CA THR A 726 10.44 -23.20 -8.37
C THR A 726 11.39 -22.39 -7.48
N MET A 727 11.08 -21.11 -7.23
CA MET A 727 11.99 -20.21 -6.54
C MET A 727 12.39 -20.75 -5.16
N THR A 728 11.41 -21.14 -4.36
CA THR A 728 11.58 -21.56 -2.97
C THR A 728 11.72 -23.07 -2.79
N GLY A 729 11.76 -23.86 -3.87
CA GLY A 729 11.96 -25.31 -3.79
C GLY A 729 13.24 -25.70 -3.05
N ILE A 730 14.30 -24.89 -3.20
CA ILE A 730 15.57 -25.08 -2.50
C ILE A 730 15.50 -24.84 -0.98
N CYS A 731 14.48 -24.14 -0.46
CA CYS A 731 14.27 -24.02 0.99
C CYS A 731 13.91 -25.37 1.61
N LYS A 732 13.09 -26.17 0.91
CA LYS A 732 12.71 -27.51 1.35
C LYS A 732 13.95 -28.43 1.39
N GLN A 733 14.79 -28.39 0.36
CA GLN A 733 16.03 -29.20 0.31
C GLN A 733 17.01 -28.80 1.43
N ALA A 734 17.15 -27.50 1.71
CA ALA A 734 17.96 -27.00 2.82
C ALA A 734 17.43 -27.49 4.19
N ILE A 735 16.12 -27.58 4.37
CA ILE A 735 15.48 -28.17 5.57
C ILE A 735 15.73 -29.68 5.64
N GLU A 736 15.49 -30.41 4.55
CA GLU A 736 15.77 -31.86 4.46
C GLU A 736 17.25 -32.19 4.77
N CYS A 737 18.17 -31.32 4.35
CA CYS A 737 19.60 -31.43 4.66
C CYS A 737 19.90 -31.38 6.17
N ILE A 738 19.26 -30.49 6.93
CA ILE A 738 19.51 -30.33 8.38
C ILE A 738 18.67 -31.29 9.24
N MET A 739 17.61 -31.89 8.68
CA MET A 739 16.88 -33.00 9.31
C MET A 739 17.66 -34.31 9.27
N VAL A 740 18.39 -34.59 8.17
CA VAL A 740 19.15 -35.85 8.02
C VAL A 740 20.43 -35.80 8.87
N GLY A 741 20.28 -36.15 10.15
CA GLY A 741 21.33 -36.12 11.18
C GLY A 741 20.90 -35.50 12.52
N ALA A 742 19.62 -35.18 12.70
CA ALA A 742 19.01 -34.76 13.97
C ALA A 742 18.48 -35.95 14.79
#